data_AF-A0AAN6Q6D5-F1
#
_entry.id   AF-A0AAN6Q6D5-F1
#
_cell.length_a   1.000
_cell.length_b   1.000
_cell.length_c   1.000
_cell.angle_alpha   90.00
_cell.angle_beta   90.00
_cell.angle_gamma   90.00
#
_symmetry.space_group_name_H-M   'P 1'
#
loop_
_entity.id
_entity.type
_entity.pdbx_description
1 polymer ?
#
loop_
_entity_poly.entity_id
_entity_poly.type
_entity_poly.pdbx_seq_one_letter_code
_entity_poly.pdbx_strand_id
1 'polypeptide(L)'
;MTSIYSPGSPILLPNGARIFNRLVDFLRKQYIRYGFQEVITPTIYKKALWATSGHLENYADDMYTVTSTSPSRAELTEGGEEAEYGLKPMNCPGHCLIFASQKRSYRDLPIRYADFSPLHRNEISGALSGLTRVRRFHQDDGHIFCRPSQIKDEIANTLDFVRLTYRVLGLGPYRLVLSTRPEQYIGSAEEWAQAEEALRTALTESRHQFAVNEGDGAFYGPKIDIILKDSDGKEHQTATIQLDFQLPKRFDLEYTAPAPELERRGETTQNPSLLAEYGPVQPVLIHRAVLGSAERLMALLIEHYNGRWPFWLNPRQAIVITVNSTEPVVDWARHTRDLLLGVSPASSTAEAASPTGLAVDFDGSDRSVGLKTREAISKGYSLIVAVGPQDVENQTVAVNASALAQPAAAAEEVKKLKRLNMTPEQARANKLHRHVSCNNTMDLTNPSDPPPDYITAARAHGIHLRQSAPIKKGPYPLELPILSYLRGKRVILASASPRRKALLTQLGLHNLEVRPSNDPEDVDKKTHTPEEYVAATAQRKCLAVYEAALAKQHELSLPSPQKDDPPATTDPREMQDPALVIAADTVIATRNGQVLEKPRSERDHVRMLQLLRDGVHHRVLTAVCVLAPRADASHPGYELATHVEDTKVFFAGADDGLPDDVIESYVRTREGADKAGGYALQGVGGMVLVDRVEGSVDNVIGLPVRKCLQLCEKVVFRQGEGEDGEESE
;
A
#
# COMPACT_ATOMS: atom_id res chain seq x y z
N MET A 1 -7.58 7.10 -8.74
CA MET A 1 -8.25 5.98 -9.45
C MET A 1 -7.42 4.74 -9.23
N THR A 2 -8.05 3.58 -9.01
CA THR A 2 -7.36 2.28 -8.99
C THR A 2 -7.73 1.52 -10.26
N SER A 3 -6.77 0.76 -10.81
CA SER A 3 -6.97 -0.06 -12.01
C SER A 3 -6.94 -1.53 -11.62
N ILE A 4 -7.83 -2.34 -12.20
CA ILE A 4 -7.78 -3.81 -12.03
C ILE A 4 -6.46 -4.41 -12.54
N TYR A 5 -5.82 -3.72 -13.50
CA TYR A 5 -4.53 -4.11 -14.05
C TYR A 5 -3.35 -3.68 -13.18
N SER A 6 -3.60 -2.86 -12.14
CA SER A 6 -2.56 -2.44 -11.19
C SER A 6 -3.15 -2.28 -9.78
N PRO A 7 -3.57 -3.39 -9.12
CA PRO A 7 -4.15 -3.33 -7.78
C PRO A 7 -3.15 -2.74 -6.78
N GLY A 8 -3.62 -1.82 -5.94
CA GLY A 8 -2.75 -1.14 -4.97
C GLY A 8 -1.76 -0.15 -5.60
N SER A 9 -1.87 0.15 -6.88
CA SER A 9 -1.04 1.18 -7.54
C SER A 9 -1.92 2.34 -7.98
N PRO A 10 -2.03 3.42 -7.17
CA PRO A 10 -2.93 4.51 -7.48
C PRO A 10 -2.50 5.26 -8.74
N ILE A 11 -3.47 5.53 -9.61
CA ILE A 11 -3.33 6.45 -10.76
C ILE A 11 -3.67 7.85 -10.27
N LEU A 12 -2.65 8.70 -10.20
CA LEU A 12 -2.76 10.12 -9.89
C LEU A 12 -3.22 10.89 -11.14
N LEU A 13 -4.49 11.30 -11.16
CA LEU A 13 -5.06 12.17 -12.20
C LEU A 13 -4.43 13.57 -12.14
N PRO A 14 -4.60 14.45 -13.16
CA PRO A 14 -3.90 15.74 -13.22
C PRO A 14 -3.94 16.58 -11.95
N ASN A 15 -5.08 16.63 -11.25
CA ASN A 15 -5.20 17.34 -9.98
C ASN A 15 -4.40 16.68 -8.85
N GLY A 16 -4.46 15.35 -8.74
CA GLY A 16 -3.66 14.60 -7.76
C GLY A 16 -2.16 14.71 -8.03
N ALA A 17 -1.76 14.67 -9.30
CA ALA A 17 -0.38 14.85 -9.72
C ALA A 17 0.15 16.26 -9.40
N ARG A 18 -0.68 17.31 -9.54
CA ARG A 18 -0.31 18.68 -9.11
C ARG A 18 -0.04 18.74 -7.60
N ILE A 19 -0.89 18.14 -6.78
CA ILE A 19 -0.68 18.09 -5.32
C ILE A 19 0.61 17.34 -5.00
N PHE A 20 0.77 16.13 -5.55
CA PHE A 20 1.94 15.29 -5.37
C PHE A 20 3.24 16.03 -5.72
N ASN A 21 3.32 16.61 -6.92
CA ASN A 21 4.53 17.30 -7.38
C ASN A 21 4.86 18.51 -6.50
N ARG A 22 3.86 19.25 -6.01
CA ARG A 22 4.11 20.39 -5.12
C ARG A 22 4.62 19.97 -3.75
N LEU A 23 4.17 18.83 -3.21
CA LEU A 23 4.72 18.25 -1.98
C LEU A 23 6.19 17.85 -2.18
N VAL A 24 6.48 17.16 -3.28
CA VAL A 24 7.86 16.76 -3.64
C VAL A 24 8.76 17.99 -3.83
N ASP A 25 8.31 18.98 -4.60
CA ASP A 25 9.07 20.21 -4.86
C ASP A 25 9.28 21.05 -3.58
N PHE A 26 8.30 21.06 -2.68
CA PHE A 26 8.46 21.68 -1.36
C PHE A 26 9.60 21.01 -0.58
N LEU A 27 9.63 19.68 -0.51
CA LEU A 27 10.68 18.96 0.20
C LEU A 27 12.04 19.08 -0.47
N ARG A 28 12.12 19.02 -1.81
CA ARG A 28 13.38 19.25 -2.54
C ARG A 28 14.02 20.59 -2.20
N LYS A 29 13.21 21.63 -2.03
CA LYS A 29 13.70 22.94 -1.56
C LYS A 29 14.19 22.88 -0.11
N GLN A 30 13.56 22.07 0.74
CA GLN A 30 14.03 21.89 2.12
C GLN A 30 15.29 21.03 2.20
N TYR A 31 15.52 20.09 1.27
CA TYR A 31 16.75 19.31 1.22
C TYR A 31 18.00 20.18 1.16
N ILE A 32 17.97 21.28 0.40
CA ILE A 32 19.05 22.27 0.36
C ILE A 32 19.32 22.86 1.76
N ARG A 33 18.26 23.24 2.48
CA ARG A 33 18.36 23.83 3.81
C ARG A 33 18.92 22.86 4.84
N TYR A 34 18.53 21.59 4.78
CA TYR A 34 18.96 20.55 5.72
C TYR A 34 20.18 19.76 5.23
N GLY A 35 20.82 20.19 4.13
CA GLY A 35 22.06 19.61 3.63
C GLY A 35 21.92 18.19 3.05
N PHE A 36 20.76 17.86 2.48
CA PHE A 36 20.53 16.61 1.75
C PHE A 36 20.87 16.74 0.27
N GLN A 37 21.48 15.71 -0.28
CA GLN A 37 21.73 15.54 -1.72
C GLN A 37 20.71 14.55 -2.28
N GLU A 38 19.90 14.99 -3.24
CA GLU A 38 18.95 14.10 -3.91
C GLU A 38 19.70 13.15 -4.85
N VAL A 39 19.40 11.86 -4.74
CA VAL A 39 19.91 10.80 -5.60
C VAL A 39 18.75 10.05 -6.22
N ILE A 40 18.97 9.49 -7.42
CA ILE A 40 18.00 8.64 -8.10
C ILE A 40 18.64 7.27 -8.26
N THR A 41 18.10 6.28 -7.56
CA THR A 41 18.67 4.94 -7.54
C THR A 41 17.81 3.95 -8.35
N PRO A 42 18.41 2.87 -8.88
CA PRO A 42 17.66 1.82 -9.59
C PRO A 42 16.44 1.31 -8.81
N THR A 43 15.40 0.91 -9.53
CA THR A 43 14.19 0.29 -8.95
C THR A 43 14.32 -1.23 -8.81
N ILE A 44 15.18 -1.84 -9.62
CA ILE A 44 15.40 -3.29 -9.69
C ILE A 44 16.84 -3.55 -9.24
N TYR A 45 17.02 -4.50 -8.33
CA TYR A 45 18.34 -4.97 -7.90
C TYR A 45 18.41 -6.50 -7.89
N LYS A 46 19.62 -7.03 -8.00
CA LYS A 46 19.90 -8.47 -7.84
C LYS A 46 19.49 -8.93 -6.46
N LYS A 47 18.93 -10.14 -6.35
CA LYS A 47 18.51 -10.75 -5.08
C LYS A 47 19.63 -10.83 -4.04
N ALA A 48 20.88 -11.00 -4.48
CA ALA A 48 22.07 -10.98 -3.65
C ALA A 48 22.22 -9.70 -2.80
N LEU A 49 21.77 -8.55 -3.31
CA LEU A 49 21.78 -7.30 -2.55
C LEU A 49 20.84 -7.38 -1.34
N TRP A 50 19.66 -7.98 -1.52
CA TRP A 50 18.67 -8.13 -0.45
C TRP A 50 19.15 -9.11 0.62
N ALA A 51 19.80 -10.20 0.22
CA ALA A 51 20.47 -11.12 1.14
C ALA A 51 21.60 -10.42 1.91
N THR A 52 22.47 -9.69 1.21
CA THR A 52 23.53 -8.89 1.85
C THR A 52 22.93 -7.93 2.88
N SER A 53 21.84 -7.26 2.55
CA SER A 53 21.19 -6.31 3.46
C SER A 53 20.40 -6.94 4.62
N GLY A 54 20.13 -8.25 4.60
CA GLY A 54 19.28 -8.91 5.61
C GLY A 54 17.77 -8.75 5.38
N HIS A 55 17.38 -8.13 4.27
CA HIS A 55 15.96 -7.90 3.93
C HIS A 55 15.33 -9.13 3.27
N LEU A 56 16.12 -9.99 2.63
CA LEU A 56 15.56 -11.18 2.01
C LEU A 56 14.95 -12.11 3.06
N GLU A 57 15.61 -12.29 4.20
CA GLU A 57 15.15 -13.17 5.28
C GLU A 57 13.88 -12.63 5.97
N ASN A 58 13.71 -11.30 6.02
CA ASN A 58 12.66 -10.64 6.79
C ASN A 58 11.50 -10.08 5.95
N TYR A 59 11.71 -9.83 4.65
CA TYR A 59 10.77 -9.15 3.75
C TYR A 59 10.47 -9.91 2.45
N ALA A 60 10.97 -11.14 2.25
CA ALA A 60 10.79 -11.88 0.99
C ALA A 60 9.32 -11.95 0.52
N ASP A 61 8.39 -12.27 1.42
CA ASP A 61 6.96 -12.41 1.09
C ASP A 61 6.31 -11.07 0.69
N ASP A 62 6.86 -9.97 1.21
CA ASP A 62 6.43 -8.59 0.96
C ASP A 62 7.15 -7.95 -0.24
N MET A 63 7.99 -8.68 -0.97
CA MET A 63 8.74 -8.19 -2.12
C MET A 63 8.20 -8.74 -3.44
N TYR A 64 8.33 -7.96 -4.51
CA TYR A 64 8.08 -8.44 -5.87
C TYR A 64 9.39 -8.93 -6.51
N THR A 65 9.39 -10.18 -6.95
CA THR A 65 10.48 -10.75 -7.77
C THR A 65 10.27 -10.42 -9.25
N VAL A 66 11.36 -10.12 -9.95
CA VAL A 66 11.41 -9.85 -11.39
C VAL A 66 12.41 -10.81 -12.02
N THR A 67 11.98 -11.50 -13.08
CA THR A 67 12.82 -12.41 -13.87
C THR A 67 12.93 -11.93 -15.31
N SER A 68 14.06 -12.25 -15.96
CA SER A 68 14.26 -11.97 -17.38
C SER A 68 13.42 -12.94 -18.22
N THR A 69 12.85 -12.48 -19.32
CA THR A 69 12.13 -13.33 -20.28
C THR A 69 13.03 -13.86 -21.41
N SER A 70 14.31 -13.49 -21.42
CA SER A 70 15.30 -13.94 -22.42
C SER A 70 16.34 -14.85 -21.77
N PRO A 71 16.24 -16.19 -21.96
CA PRO A 71 17.21 -17.15 -21.42
C PRO A 71 18.63 -16.90 -21.93
N SER A 72 18.78 -16.44 -23.18
CA SER A 72 20.08 -16.12 -23.79
C SER A 72 20.77 -14.89 -23.20
N ARG A 73 20.07 -14.13 -22.35
CA ARG A 73 20.59 -12.96 -21.64
C ARG A 73 20.53 -13.14 -20.12
N ALA A 74 20.22 -14.34 -19.64
CA ALA A 74 20.24 -14.64 -18.23
C ALA A 74 21.70 -14.63 -17.75
N GLU A 75 22.02 -13.70 -16.86
CA GLU A 75 23.26 -13.78 -16.11
C GLU A 75 23.15 -14.97 -15.17
N LEU A 76 24.11 -15.88 -15.24
CA LEU A 76 24.20 -17.00 -14.32
C LEU A 76 24.87 -16.52 -13.03
N THR A 77 24.35 -16.96 -11.89
CA THR A 77 25.02 -16.88 -10.60
C THR A 77 26.26 -17.79 -10.60
N GLU A 78 27.17 -17.63 -9.63
CA GLU A 78 28.35 -18.50 -9.49
C GLU A 78 27.98 -19.99 -9.35
N GLY A 79 26.74 -20.31 -8.96
CA GLY A 79 26.18 -21.65 -8.89
C GLY A 79 25.46 -22.15 -10.15
N GLY A 80 25.47 -21.38 -11.25
CA GLY A 80 24.84 -21.79 -12.53
C GLY A 80 23.33 -21.58 -12.62
N GLU A 81 22.70 -20.89 -11.67
CA GLU A 81 21.27 -20.54 -11.70
C GLU A 81 21.05 -19.15 -12.30
N GLU A 82 19.90 -18.90 -12.94
CA GLU A 82 19.56 -17.56 -13.45
C GLU A 82 19.51 -16.52 -12.32
N ALA A 83 20.11 -15.35 -12.53
CA ALA A 83 20.08 -14.26 -11.57
C ALA A 83 18.65 -13.72 -11.38
N GLU A 84 18.08 -13.94 -10.20
CA GLU A 84 16.82 -13.34 -9.79
C GLU A 84 17.00 -11.87 -9.39
N TYR A 85 16.02 -11.05 -9.74
CA TYR A 85 15.96 -9.65 -9.36
C TYR A 85 14.73 -9.37 -8.49
N GLY A 86 14.77 -8.29 -7.72
CA GLY A 86 13.62 -7.82 -6.94
C GLY A 86 13.38 -6.33 -7.15
N LEU A 87 12.10 -5.93 -7.15
CA LEU A 87 11.73 -4.52 -7.01
C LEU A 87 12.04 -4.06 -5.59
N LYS A 88 12.62 -2.88 -5.45
CA LYS A 88 12.99 -2.33 -4.14
C LYS A 88 11.77 -2.05 -3.26
N PRO A 89 11.70 -2.60 -2.03
CA PRO A 89 10.68 -2.23 -1.04
C PRO A 89 11.06 -0.99 -0.20
N MET A 90 12.33 -0.57 -0.29
CA MET A 90 12.94 0.58 0.39
C MET A 90 14.27 0.96 -0.28
N ASN A 91 14.81 2.17 -0.01
CA ASN A 91 16.00 2.67 -0.71
C ASN A 91 17.33 2.37 0.00
N CYS A 92 17.30 1.97 1.28
CA CYS A 92 18.49 1.90 2.15
C CYS A 92 19.69 1.15 1.53
N PRO A 93 19.51 -0.06 0.94
CA PRO A 93 20.62 -0.80 0.33
C PRO A 93 21.28 -0.05 -0.84
N GLY A 94 20.50 0.65 -1.67
CA GLY A 94 21.04 1.44 -2.77
C GLY A 94 21.91 2.60 -2.28
N HIS A 95 21.52 3.24 -1.17
CA HIS A 95 22.31 4.32 -0.58
C HIS A 95 23.61 3.81 0.07
N CYS A 96 23.61 2.59 0.61
CA CYS A 96 24.83 1.94 1.10
C CYS A 96 25.83 1.70 -0.03
N LEU A 97 25.35 1.27 -1.21
CA LEU A 97 26.20 1.13 -2.41
C LEU A 97 26.82 2.47 -2.83
N ILE A 98 26.06 3.58 -2.78
CA ILE A 98 26.58 4.91 -3.08
C ILE A 98 27.65 5.32 -2.05
N PHE A 99 27.41 5.07 -0.76
CA PHE A 99 28.40 5.35 0.26
C PHE A 99 29.70 4.57 0.01
N ALA A 100 29.59 3.26 -0.21
CA ALA A 100 30.71 2.33 -0.44
C ALA A 100 31.49 2.60 -1.73
N SER A 101 30.88 3.27 -2.71
CA SER A 101 31.52 3.55 -4.02
C SER A 101 32.74 4.48 -3.95
N GLN A 102 32.95 5.16 -2.82
CA GLN A 102 34.06 6.08 -2.62
C GLN A 102 34.68 5.90 -1.24
N LYS A 103 36.00 6.09 -1.13
CA LYS A 103 36.67 6.19 0.17
C LYS A 103 36.18 7.43 0.91
N ARG A 104 35.80 7.27 2.18
CA ARG A 104 35.26 8.35 3.02
C ARG A 104 36.23 8.71 4.13
N SER A 105 36.33 9.99 4.43
CA SER A 105 37.03 10.55 5.59
C SER A 105 36.01 11.01 6.63
N TYR A 106 36.39 11.04 7.91
CA TYR A 106 35.56 11.63 8.97
C TYR A 106 35.12 13.08 8.67
N ARG A 107 35.88 13.80 7.84
CA ARG A 107 35.59 15.17 7.40
C ARG A 107 34.45 15.27 6.39
N ASP A 108 34.16 14.18 5.69
CA ASP A 108 33.07 14.13 4.72
C ASP A 108 31.72 13.95 5.43
N LEU A 109 31.74 13.47 6.69
CA LEU A 109 30.54 13.16 7.47
C LEU A 109 30.05 14.40 8.25
N PRO A 110 28.73 14.67 8.26
CA PRO A 110 27.65 13.78 7.86
C PRO A 110 27.32 13.84 6.36
N ILE A 111 27.13 12.67 5.74
CA ILE A 111 26.64 12.53 4.36
C ILE A 111 25.15 12.24 4.39
N ARG A 112 24.35 13.00 3.65
CA ARG A 112 22.89 12.90 3.66
C ARG A 112 22.34 12.70 2.25
N TYR A 113 21.74 11.54 1.99
CA TYR A 113 21.07 11.24 0.72
C TYR A 113 19.56 11.29 0.89
N ALA A 114 18.85 11.82 -0.10
CA ALA A 114 17.40 11.76 -0.20
C ALA A 114 16.99 11.11 -1.52
N ASP A 115 15.96 10.25 -1.50
CA ASP A 115 15.48 9.56 -2.70
C ASP A 115 13.95 9.47 -2.66
N PHE A 116 13.32 9.91 -3.74
CA PHE A 116 11.87 9.88 -3.96
C PHE A 116 11.43 8.81 -4.97
N SER A 117 12.34 7.89 -5.31
CA SER A 117 12.08 6.78 -6.22
C SER A 117 10.88 5.94 -5.77
N PRO A 118 10.14 5.36 -6.72
CA PRO A 118 9.00 4.50 -6.41
C PRO A 118 9.46 3.23 -5.68
N LEU A 119 8.75 2.93 -4.59
CA LEU A 119 8.92 1.73 -3.78
C LEU A 119 7.74 0.77 -4.01
N HIS A 120 8.02 -0.52 -3.90
CA HIS A 120 7.03 -1.56 -4.13
C HIS A 120 7.03 -2.58 -2.99
N ARG A 121 5.86 -2.79 -2.38
CA ARG A 121 5.64 -3.84 -1.37
C ARG A 121 4.44 -4.68 -1.76
N ASN A 122 4.55 -5.99 -1.64
CA ASN A 122 3.52 -6.95 -2.00
C ASN A 122 2.46 -7.10 -0.90
N GLU A 123 1.78 -5.99 -0.60
CA GLU A 123 0.71 -5.97 0.40
C GLU A 123 -0.43 -6.93 0.04
N ILE A 124 -0.96 -7.60 1.06
CA ILE A 124 -2.12 -8.50 0.93
C ILE A 124 -3.29 -7.71 0.33
N SER A 125 -3.90 -8.25 -0.73
CA SER A 125 -4.92 -7.54 -1.51
C SER A 125 -6.07 -6.98 -0.66
N GLY A 126 -6.49 -7.72 0.38
CA GLY A 126 -7.57 -7.30 1.30
C GLY A 126 -7.19 -6.19 2.28
N ALA A 127 -5.90 -5.89 2.44
CA ALA A 127 -5.41 -4.81 3.28
C ALA A 127 -5.26 -3.47 2.52
N LEU A 128 -5.36 -3.49 1.19
CA LEU A 128 -5.26 -2.29 0.36
C LEU A 128 -6.43 -1.35 0.63
N SER A 129 -6.15 -0.06 0.83
CA SER A 129 -7.19 0.93 1.11
C SER A 129 -6.78 2.32 0.62
N GLY A 130 -7.58 2.87 -0.29
CA GLY A 130 -7.46 4.22 -0.82
C GLY A 130 -6.02 4.58 -1.21
N LEU A 131 -5.49 5.64 -0.59
CA LEU A 131 -4.08 6.05 -0.67
C LEU A 131 -3.29 5.72 0.60
N THR A 132 -3.94 5.24 1.66
CA THR A 132 -3.32 5.00 2.97
C THR A 132 -2.51 3.71 3.03
N ARG A 133 -2.88 2.71 2.22
CA ARG A 133 -2.18 1.42 2.10
C ARG A 133 -2.21 0.93 0.66
N VAL A 134 -1.05 0.95 0.02
CA VAL A 134 -0.84 0.75 -1.42
C VAL A 134 0.39 -0.13 -1.65
N ARG A 135 0.45 -0.81 -2.79
CA ARG A 135 1.59 -1.64 -3.23
C ARG A 135 2.71 -0.82 -3.83
N ARG A 136 2.37 0.25 -4.56
CA ARG A 136 3.34 1.23 -5.09
C ARG A 136 3.16 2.56 -4.36
N PHE A 137 4.24 3.06 -3.78
CA PHE A 137 4.25 4.33 -3.06
C PHE A 137 5.57 5.08 -3.29
N HIS A 138 5.57 6.37 -2.99
CA HIS A 138 6.77 7.20 -2.97
C HIS A 138 6.97 7.68 -1.55
N GLN A 139 8.09 7.29 -0.95
CA GLN A 139 8.50 7.77 0.36
C GLN A 139 9.51 8.90 0.17
N ASP A 140 9.45 9.92 1.02
CA ASP A 140 10.46 10.98 1.07
C ASP A 140 11.72 10.51 1.81
N ASP A 141 12.25 9.37 1.34
CA ASP A 141 13.21 8.57 2.06
C ASP A 141 14.55 9.31 2.17
N GLY A 142 15.13 9.29 3.36
CA GLY A 142 16.40 9.95 3.64
C GLY A 142 17.32 9.08 4.47
N HIS A 143 18.60 9.10 4.15
CA HIS A 143 19.62 8.32 4.81
C HIS A 143 20.79 9.22 5.18
N ILE A 144 21.11 9.29 6.47
CA ILE A 144 22.22 10.09 7.00
C ILE A 144 23.30 9.12 7.49
N PHE A 145 24.47 9.16 6.87
CA PHE A 145 25.67 8.49 7.35
C PHE A 145 26.45 9.49 8.20
N CYS A 146 26.53 9.23 9.50
CA CYS A 146 27.14 10.15 10.45
C CYS A 146 28.09 9.43 11.41
N ARG A 147 28.92 10.22 12.09
CA ARG A 147 29.77 9.72 13.16
C ARG A 147 28.94 9.52 14.43
N PRO A 148 29.32 8.61 15.34
CA PRO A 148 28.57 8.40 16.58
C PRO A 148 28.36 9.70 17.39
N SER A 149 29.36 10.58 17.42
CA SER A 149 29.29 11.89 18.07
C SER A 149 28.31 12.87 17.44
N GLN A 150 27.86 12.63 16.19
CA GLN A 150 26.94 13.49 15.44
C GLN A 150 25.47 13.06 15.55
N ILE A 151 25.17 11.88 16.09
CA ILE A 151 23.81 11.31 16.12
C ILE A 151 22.79 12.30 16.69
N LYS A 152 23.12 12.92 17.83
CA LYS A 152 22.25 13.87 18.54
C LYS A 152 21.85 15.05 17.65
N ASP A 153 22.83 15.70 17.01
CA ASP A 153 22.60 16.88 16.18
C ASP A 153 21.78 16.52 14.94
N GLU A 154 22.03 15.34 14.35
CA GLU A 154 21.28 14.87 13.17
C GLU A 154 19.82 14.51 13.51
N ILE A 155 19.55 13.92 14.68
CA ILE A 155 18.18 13.70 15.17
C ILE A 155 17.47 15.04 15.39
N ALA A 156 18.13 16.00 16.07
CA ALA A 156 17.55 17.31 16.32
C ALA A 156 17.22 18.07 15.02
N ASN A 157 18.13 18.06 14.05
CA ASN A 157 17.92 18.65 12.72
C ASN A 157 16.75 17.98 11.98
N THR A 158 16.61 16.66 12.10
CA THR A 158 15.51 15.92 11.46
C THR A 158 14.16 16.22 12.12
N LEU A 159 14.11 16.34 13.46
CA LEU A 159 12.91 16.76 14.19
C LEU A 159 12.50 18.21 13.83
N ASP A 160 13.46 19.11 13.65
CA ASP A 160 13.20 20.48 13.15
C ASP A 160 12.58 20.46 11.75
N PHE A 161 13.08 19.58 10.87
CA PHE A 161 12.54 19.40 9.54
C PHE A 161 11.09 18.88 9.55
N VAL A 162 10.79 17.89 10.39
CA VAL A 162 9.41 17.41 10.59
C VAL A 162 8.52 18.55 11.08
N ARG A 163 8.94 19.28 12.11
CA ARG A 163 8.19 20.38 12.70
C ARG A 163 7.87 21.47 11.67
N LEU A 164 8.86 21.88 10.87
CA LEU A 164 8.69 22.87 9.81
C LEU A 164 7.65 22.39 8.79
N THR A 165 7.79 21.15 8.34
CA THR A 165 6.93 20.57 7.30
C THR A 165 5.48 20.48 7.78
N TYR A 166 5.25 20.00 9.00
CA TYR A 166 3.90 19.78 9.53
C TYR A 166 3.21 21.12 9.78
N ARG A 167 3.97 22.12 10.25
CA ARG A 167 3.49 23.50 10.37
C ARG A 167 3.06 24.09 9.02
N VAL A 168 3.85 23.90 7.96
CA VAL A 168 3.51 24.40 6.61
C VAL A 168 2.29 23.68 6.02
N LEU A 169 2.14 22.39 6.34
CA LEU A 169 0.99 21.59 5.94
C LEU A 169 -0.26 21.81 6.80
N GLY A 170 -0.17 22.60 7.88
CA GLY A 170 -1.28 22.86 8.79
C GLY A 170 -1.66 21.68 9.69
N LEU A 171 -0.78 20.69 9.85
CA LEU A 171 -1.05 19.49 10.64
C LEU A 171 -0.88 19.79 12.15
N GLY A 172 -1.96 19.51 12.90
CA GLY A 172 -2.11 19.76 14.35
C GLY A 172 -1.40 18.72 15.22
N PRO A 173 -1.46 18.84 16.56
CA PRO A 173 -0.43 18.30 17.46
C PRO A 173 -0.16 16.82 17.20
N TYR A 174 1.11 16.51 16.93
CA TYR A 174 1.61 15.16 16.83
C TYR A 174 2.32 14.78 18.13
N ARG A 175 2.35 13.49 18.43
CA ARG A 175 3.19 12.95 19.51
C ARG A 175 4.42 12.28 18.94
N LEU A 176 5.48 12.25 19.74
CA LEU A 176 6.65 11.42 19.50
C LEU A 176 6.53 10.15 20.33
N VAL A 177 6.87 9.01 19.72
CA VAL A 177 6.89 7.71 20.38
C VAL A 177 8.25 7.08 20.14
N LEU A 178 8.97 6.74 21.21
CA LEU A 178 10.23 5.99 21.15
C LEU A 178 9.90 4.50 21.18
N SER A 179 10.10 3.83 20.05
CA SER A 179 9.87 2.40 19.88
C SER A 179 11.17 1.62 20.10
N THR A 180 11.21 0.77 21.13
CA THR A 180 12.42 0.09 21.63
C THR A 180 12.55 -1.35 21.10
N ARG A 181 13.66 -2.02 21.44
CA ARG A 181 14.05 -3.33 20.92
C ARG A 181 12.92 -4.38 20.94
N PRO A 182 12.58 -4.98 19.78
CA PRO A 182 11.59 -6.07 19.67
C PRO A 182 12.13 -7.41 20.19
N GLU A 183 11.28 -8.44 20.25
CA GLU A 183 11.68 -9.82 20.62
C GLU A 183 12.69 -10.42 19.62
N GLN A 184 12.52 -10.13 18.33
CA GLN A 184 13.39 -10.58 17.24
C GLN A 184 14.18 -9.40 16.67
N TYR A 185 15.50 -9.39 16.87
CA TYR A 185 16.38 -8.31 16.43
C TYR A 185 17.73 -8.84 15.97
N ILE A 186 18.44 -8.02 15.20
CA ILE A 186 19.84 -8.25 14.80
C ILE A 186 20.77 -7.32 15.58
N GLY A 187 22.00 -7.77 15.86
CA GLY A 187 22.99 -7.02 16.64
C GLY A 187 23.10 -7.44 18.11
N SER A 188 24.06 -6.85 18.82
CA SER A 188 24.27 -7.15 20.25
C SER A 188 23.31 -6.37 21.14
N ALA A 189 23.02 -6.91 22.33
CA ALA A 189 22.16 -6.22 23.30
C ALA A 189 22.74 -4.87 23.76
N GLU A 190 24.06 -4.74 23.76
CA GLU A 190 24.78 -3.52 24.12
C GLU A 190 24.62 -2.43 23.06
N GLU A 191 24.76 -2.78 21.77
CA GLU A 191 24.55 -1.85 20.65
C GLU A 191 23.14 -1.28 20.66
N TRP A 192 22.15 -2.13 20.96
CA TRP A 192 20.77 -1.71 21.12
C TRP A 192 20.56 -0.75 22.29
N ALA A 193 21.18 -1.04 23.44
CA ALA A 193 21.11 -0.15 24.60
C ALA A 193 21.72 1.22 24.29
N GLN A 194 22.85 1.26 23.58
CA GLN A 194 23.47 2.50 23.12
C GLN A 194 22.58 3.27 22.15
N ALA A 195 21.95 2.59 21.19
CA ALA A 195 21.04 3.18 20.22
C ALA A 195 19.80 3.80 20.89
N GLU A 196 19.19 3.08 21.83
CA GLU A 196 18.02 3.54 22.57
C GLU A 196 18.36 4.75 23.45
N GLU A 197 19.50 4.71 24.13
CA GLU A 197 19.96 5.81 24.97
C GLU A 197 20.29 7.06 24.15
N ALA A 198 20.88 6.90 22.96
CA ALA A 198 21.14 8.00 22.05
C ALA A 198 19.84 8.71 21.61
N LEU A 199 18.81 7.95 21.22
CA LEU A 199 17.50 8.53 20.86
C LEU A 199 16.80 9.16 22.07
N ARG A 200 16.85 8.50 23.24
CA ARG A 200 16.26 9.01 24.49
C ARG A 200 16.90 10.32 24.90
N THR A 201 18.24 10.41 24.85
CA THR A 201 18.99 11.63 25.15
C THR A 201 18.62 12.74 24.18
N ALA A 202 18.60 12.46 22.87
CA ALA A 202 18.23 13.45 21.85
C ALA A 202 16.81 14.00 22.06
N LEU A 203 15.84 13.14 22.40
CA LEU A 203 14.46 13.55 22.71
C LEU A 203 14.37 14.38 24.00
N THR A 204 15.11 14.00 25.04
CA THR A 204 15.09 14.67 26.35
C THR A 204 15.72 16.07 26.26
N GLU A 205 16.87 16.20 25.60
CA GLU A 205 17.59 17.47 25.48
C GLU A 205 16.92 18.45 24.52
N SER A 206 16.24 17.95 23.47
CA SER A 206 15.38 18.76 22.60
C SER A 206 14.08 19.22 23.28
N ARG A 207 13.87 18.83 24.56
CA ARG A 207 12.70 19.15 25.39
C ARG A 207 11.37 18.73 24.76
N HIS A 208 11.41 17.67 23.95
CA HIS A 208 10.19 17.09 23.41
C HIS A 208 9.57 16.11 24.41
N GLN A 209 8.26 16.19 24.58
CA GLN A 209 7.52 15.14 25.28
C GLN A 209 7.37 13.94 24.34
N PHE A 210 7.67 12.74 24.85
CA PHE A 210 7.55 11.51 24.10
C PHE A 210 6.99 10.39 24.98
N ALA A 211 6.30 9.44 24.36
CA ALA A 211 5.91 8.18 24.98
C ALA A 211 6.92 7.09 24.60
N VAL A 212 6.99 6.01 25.38
CA VAL A 212 7.79 4.82 25.04
C VAL A 212 6.83 3.71 24.60
N ASN A 213 7.12 3.07 23.48
CA ASN A 213 6.41 1.89 23.00
C ASN A 213 7.37 0.68 23.03
N GLU A 214 7.24 -0.14 24.06
CA GLU A 214 8.16 -1.25 24.31
C GLU A 214 7.98 -2.35 23.26
N GLY A 215 9.07 -2.76 22.62
CA GLY A 215 9.10 -3.91 21.72
C GLY A 215 8.62 -3.65 20.29
N ASP A 216 8.39 -2.40 19.90
CA ASP A 216 7.86 -2.02 18.57
C ASP A 216 8.92 -1.42 17.62
N GLY A 217 10.20 -1.47 18.01
CA GLY A 217 11.34 -1.09 17.17
C GLY A 217 11.46 -1.97 15.92
N ALA A 218 12.16 -1.48 14.89
CA ALA A 218 12.46 -2.30 13.71
C ALA A 218 13.49 -3.39 14.07
N PHE A 219 13.57 -4.48 13.31
CA PHE A 219 14.50 -5.58 13.62
C PHE A 219 15.98 -5.15 13.66
N TYR A 220 16.34 -4.01 13.04
CA TYR A 220 17.71 -3.47 12.94
C TYR A 220 17.99 -2.23 13.82
N GLY A 221 17.03 -1.74 14.60
CA GLY A 221 17.29 -0.69 15.58
C GLY A 221 16.05 0.01 16.16
N PRO A 222 16.22 0.96 17.10
CA PRO A 222 15.13 1.73 17.68
C PRO A 222 14.74 2.95 16.82
N LYS A 223 13.48 3.39 16.93
CA LYS A 223 12.94 4.53 16.15
C LYS A 223 12.13 5.50 16.98
N ILE A 224 12.09 6.73 16.49
CA ILE A 224 11.16 7.78 16.90
C ILE A 224 10.04 7.82 15.87
N ASP A 225 8.83 7.45 16.28
CA ASP A 225 7.64 7.49 15.46
C ASP A 225 6.84 8.77 15.72
N ILE A 226 6.42 9.41 14.63
CA ILE A 226 5.62 10.62 14.69
C ILE A 226 4.17 10.22 14.41
N ILE A 227 3.34 10.31 15.45
CA ILE A 227 1.95 9.91 15.36
C ILE A 227 1.06 11.15 15.26
N LEU A 228 0.35 11.25 14.14
CA LEU A 228 -0.68 12.24 13.89
C LEU A 228 -2.05 11.66 14.20
N LYS A 229 -2.95 12.50 14.72
CA LYS A 229 -4.35 12.17 14.92
C LYS A 229 -5.17 12.86 13.84
N ASP A 230 -5.98 12.12 13.10
CA ASP A 230 -6.88 12.68 12.09
C ASP A 230 -8.13 13.31 12.72
N SER A 231 -9.02 13.85 11.88
CA SER A 231 -10.26 14.50 12.30
C SER A 231 -11.26 13.55 12.99
N ASP A 232 -11.19 12.26 12.69
CA ASP A 232 -12.05 11.22 13.30
C ASP A 232 -11.42 10.61 14.55
N GLY A 233 -10.22 11.06 14.89
CA GLY A 233 -9.48 10.67 16.08
C GLY A 233 -8.65 9.40 15.92
N LYS A 234 -8.51 8.88 14.70
CA LYS A 234 -7.63 7.75 14.41
C LYS A 234 -6.17 8.22 14.30
N GLU A 235 -5.30 7.35 14.74
CA GLU A 235 -3.86 7.62 14.86
C GLU A 235 -3.11 7.03 13.68
N HIS A 236 -2.23 7.83 13.10
CA HIS A 236 -1.44 7.48 11.93
C HIS A 236 0.03 7.77 12.19
N GLN A 237 0.85 6.73 12.09
CA GLN A 237 2.30 6.92 11.96
C GLN A 237 2.59 7.49 10.58
N THR A 238 3.20 8.68 10.56
CA THR A 238 3.38 9.48 9.35
C THR A 238 4.85 9.73 9.05
N ALA A 239 5.64 10.12 10.04
CA ALA A 239 7.10 10.20 9.95
C ALA A 239 7.77 9.18 10.86
N THR A 240 9.04 8.87 10.55
CA THR A 240 9.89 8.05 11.41
C THR A 240 11.34 8.53 11.32
N ILE A 241 12.06 8.41 12.43
CA ILE A 241 13.51 8.59 12.51
C ILE A 241 14.07 7.34 13.17
N GLN A 242 14.79 6.53 12.41
CA GLN A 242 15.20 5.19 12.79
C GLN A 242 16.72 5.12 12.78
N LEU A 243 17.30 4.68 13.90
CA LEU A 243 18.75 4.54 14.05
C LEU A 243 19.17 3.11 13.72
N ASP A 244 20.19 2.93 12.89
CA ASP A 244 20.65 1.64 12.39
C ASP A 244 22.18 1.51 12.47
N PHE A 245 22.62 0.52 13.26
CA PHE A 245 24.03 0.16 13.43
C PHE A 245 24.41 -1.12 12.67
N GLN A 246 23.43 -1.79 12.07
CA GLN A 246 23.55 -3.15 11.54
C GLN A 246 23.74 -3.12 10.03
N LEU A 247 22.99 -2.31 9.30
CA LEU A 247 23.14 -2.21 7.86
C LEU A 247 24.53 -1.72 7.42
N PRO A 248 25.16 -0.72 8.08
CA PRO A 248 26.56 -0.38 7.79
C PRO A 248 27.52 -1.55 7.93
N LYS A 249 27.33 -2.42 8.92
CA LYS A 249 28.17 -3.62 9.12
C LYS A 249 27.98 -4.64 8.00
N ARG A 250 26.73 -4.90 7.61
CA ARG A 250 26.42 -5.88 6.58
C ARG A 250 26.95 -5.50 5.19
N PHE A 251 27.18 -4.20 4.97
CA PHE A 251 27.76 -3.66 3.75
C PHE A 251 29.25 -3.33 3.89
N ASP A 252 29.88 -3.67 5.02
CA ASP A 252 31.27 -3.33 5.33
C ASP A 252 31.59 -1.85 5.08
N LEU A 253 30.68 -0.96 5.49
CA LEU A 253 30.83 0.47 5.29
C LEU A 253 31.82 1.04 6.29
N GLU A 254 32.78 1.82 5.80
CA GLU A 254 33.82 2.42 6.65
C GLU A 254 34.17 3.83 6.19
N TYR A 255 34.63 4.65 7.14
CA TYR A 255 35.33 5.90 6.90
C TYR A 255 36.63 5.92 7.70
N THR A 256 37.63 6.66 7.21
CA THR A 256 38.91 6.81 7.90
C THR A 256 38.85 7.97 8.91
N ALA A 257 39.25 7.71 10.15
CA ALA A 257 39.24 8.70 11.24
C ALA A 257 40.50 8.60 12.13
N PRO A 258 40.92 9.72 12.75
CA PRO A 258 41.94 9.68 13.79
C PRO A 258 41.37 9.07 15.09
N ALA A 259 42.24 8.48 15.91
CA ALA A 259 41.87 7.83 17.17
C ALA A 259 40.65 6.88 17.02
N PRO A 260 40.73 5.86 16.15
CA PRO A 260 39.58 5.07 15.70
C PRO A 260 38.79 4.41 16.84
N GLU A 261 39.46 4.02 17.94
CA GLU A 261 38.79 3.46 19.11
C GLU A 261 37.92 4.46 19.87
N LEU A 262 38.34 5.73 19.94
CA LEU A 262 37.56 6.79 20.58
C LEU A 262 36.43 7.24 19.65
N GLU A 263 36.72 7.36 18.36
CA GLU A 263 35.72 7.72 17.35
C GLU A 263 34.56 6.70 17.32
N ARG A 264 34.85 5.40 17.45
CA ARG A 264 33.83 4.34 17.60
C ARG A 264 32.86 4.57 18.76
N ARG A 265 33.36 5.11 19.88
CA ARG A 265 32.55 5.42 21.07
C ARG A 265 31.90 6.80 21.01
N GLY A 266 32.17 7.59 19.96
CA GLY A 266 31.72 8.98 19.86
C GLY A 266 32.45 9.92 20.84
N GLU A 267 33.60 9.50 21.35
CA GLU A 267 34.41 10.29 22.28
C GLU A 267 35.41 11.16 21.51
N THR A 268 35.68 12.36 22.02
CA THR A 268 36.68 13.26 21.42
C THR A 268 37.92 13.34 22.29
N THR A 269 39.08 13.54 21.65
CA THR A 269 40.36 13.72 22.35
C THR A 269 41.19 14.82 21.72
N GLN A 270 42.00 15.49 22.54
CA GLN A 270 43.00 16.47 22.10
C GLN A 270 44.43 15.92 22.21
N ASN A 271 44.60 14.66 22.63
CA ASN A 271 45.92 14.06 22.79
C ASN A 271 46.58 13.84 21.41
N PRO A 272 47.70 14.53 21.10
CA PRO A 272 48.34 14.43 19.78
C PRO A 272 48.79 13.01 19.42
N SER A 273 49.17 12.20 20.40
CA SER A 273 49.61 10.82 20.17
C SER A 273 48.46 9.93 19.69
N LEU A 274 47.26 10.08 20.26
CA LEU A 274 46.07 9.33 19.83
C LEU A 274 45.54 9.84 18.49
N LEU A 275 45.63 11.15 18.23
CA LEU A 275 45.20 11.76 16.97
C LEU A 275 46.12 11.45 15.78
N ALA A 276 47.34 10.98 16.03
CA ALA A 276 48.27 10.54 14.99
C ALA A 276 47.90 9.16 14.41
N GLU A 277 47.16 8.35 15.16
CA GLU A 277 46.69 7.04 14.72
C GLU A 277 45.43 7.20 13.86
N TYR A 278 45.44 6.69 12.63
CA TYR A 278 44.30 6.68 11.74
C TYR A 278 43.87 5.25 11.45
N GLY A 279 42.57 5.00 11.43
CA GLY A 279 42.02 3.71 11.10
C GLY A 279 40.59 3.78 10.56
N PRO A 280 40.08 2.66 10.06
CA PRO A 280 38.70 2.54 9.64
C PRO A 280 37.75 2.54 10.85
N VAL A 281 36.61 3.21 10.68
CA VAL A 281 35.50 3.26 11.64
C VAL A 281 34.20 3.10 10.84
N GLN A 282 33.25 2.35 11.39
CA GLN A 282 31.94 2.17 10.77
C GLN A 282 31.06 3.41 11.01
N PRO A 283 30.35 3.93 9.99
CA PRO A 283 29.40 5.01 10.16
C PRO A 283 28.12 4.51 10.83
N VAL A 284 27.40 5.43 11.46
CA VAL A 284 26.04 5.21 11.95
C VAL A 284 25.07 5.67 10.87
N LEU A 285 24.05 4.86 10.60
CA LEU A 285 23.02 5.16 9.62
C LEU A 285 21.73 5.62 10.31
N ILE A 286 21.19 6.76 9.90
CA ILE A 286 19.87 7.23 10.32
C ILE A 286 18.96 7.20 9.10
N HIS A 287 17.91 6.38 9.17
CA HIS A 287 16.82 6.41 8.21
C HIS A 287 15.79 7.44 8.67
N ARG A 288 15.29 8.23 7.73
CA ARG A 288 14.25 9.21 8.03
C ARG A 288 13.22 9.29 6.93
N ALA A 289 11.99 9.57 7.33
CA ALA A 289 10.93 10.05 6.46
C ALA A 289 10.18 11.18 7.17
N VAL A 290 9.88 12.27 6.47
CA VAL A 290 9.14 13.42 7.00
C VAL A 290 7.66 13.36 6.61
N LEU A 291 7.36 13.08 5.35
CA LEU A 291 5.98 12.81 4.91
C LEU A 291 5.57 11.35 5.18
N GLY A 292 6.55 10.45 5.18
CA GLY A 292 6.29 9.03 5.00
C GLY A 292 5.95 8.75 3.54
N SER A 293 4.97 7.87 3.29
CA SER A 293 4.41 7.75 1.95
C SER A 293 3.67 9.04 1.58
N ALA A 294 4.06 9.64 0.45
CA ALA A 294 3.38 10.79 -0.12
C ALA A 294 1.90 10.50 -0.40
N GLU A 295 1.56 9.28 -0.82
CA GLU A 295 0.19 8.82 -1.01
C GLU A 295 -0.59 8.81 0.31
N ARG A 296 -0.02 8.22 1.37
CA ARG A 296 -0.67 8.20 2.69
C ARG A 296 -0.87 9.62 3.22
N LEU A 297 0.14 10.47 3.12
CA LEU A 297 0.02 11.85 3.55
C LEU A 297 -1.02 12.61 2.72
N MET A 298 -1.07 12.41 1.41
CA MET A 298 -2.12 13.00 0.58
C MET A 298 -3.51 12.57 1.03
N ALA A 299 -3.72 11.31 1.42
CA ALA A 299 -4.99 10.86 2.00
C ALA A 299 -5.34 11.67 3.26
N LEU A 300 -4.40 11.80 4.20
CA LEU A 300 -4.59 12.58 5.42
C LEU A 300 -4.87 14.05 5.13
N LEU A 301 -4.22 14.64 4.13
CA LEU A 301 -4.45 16.03 3.74
C LEU A 301 -5.82 16.21 3.05
N ILE A 302 -6.27 15.22 2.26
CA ILE A 302 -7.61 15.24 1.66
C ILE A 302 -8.67 15.31 2.77
N GLU A 303 -8.54 14.47 3.80
CA GLU A 303 -9.43 14.42 4.95
C GLU A 303 -9.34 15.70 5.80
N HIS A 304 -8.12 16.10 6.15
CA HIS A 304 -7.85 17.29 6.97
C HIS A 304 -8.42 18.57 6.35
N TYR A 305 -8.24 18.76 5.03
CA TYR A 305 -8.75 19.94 4.34
C TYR A 305 -10.18 19.78 3.83
N ASN A 306 -10.74 18.57 3.84
CA ASN A 306 -12.04 18.23 3.26
C ASN A 306 -12.22 18.83 1.84
N GLY A 307 -11.17 18.68 1.01
CA GLY A 307 -11.10 19.24 -0.34
C GLY A 307 -10.86 20.75 -0.46
N ARG A 308 -10.74 21.49 0.66
CA ARG A 308 -10.44 22.94 0.69
C ARG A 308 -8.96 23.20 0.96
N TRP A 309 -8.19 23.08 -0.10
CA TRP A 309 -6.73 23.14 -0.04
C TRP A 309 -6.18 24.56 0.23
N PRO A 310 -5.04 24.69 0.93
CA PRO A 310 -4.31 25.96 0.98
C PRO A 310 -3.83 26.33 -0.42
N PHE A 311 -3.75 27.63 -0.71
CA PHE A 311 -3.50 28.14 -2.07
C PHE A 311 -2.33 27.48 -2.79
N TRP A 312 -1.22 27.31 -2.08
CA TRP A 312 0.00 26.75 -2.67
C TRP A 312 -0.17 25.28 -3.06
N LEU A 313 -1.01 24.51 -2.35
CA LEU A 313 -1.24 23.09 -2.60
C LEU A 313 -2.44 22.85 -3.52
N ASN A 314 -3.39 23.78 -3.57
CA ASN A 314 -4.67 23.63 -4.28
C ASN A 314 -4.47 23.31 -5.77
N PRO A 315 -4.95 22.16 -6.29
CA PRO A 315 -4.78 21.81 -7.70
C PRO A 315 -5.55 22.73 -8.66
N ARG A 316 -6.47 23.54 -8.14
CA ARG A 316 -7.33 24.52 -8.82
C ARG A 316 -7.09 25.91 -8.23
N GLN A 317 -5.94 26.52 -8.52
CA GLN A 317 -5.56 27.78 -7.89
C GLN A 317 -6.39 28.95 -8.41
N ALA A 318 -6.57 29.05 -9.73
CA ALA A 318 -7.34 30.11 -10.34
C ALA A 318 -8.19 29.63 -11.52
N ILE A 319 -9.30 30.31 -11.78
CA ILE A 319 -10.07 30.20 -13.01
C ILE A 319 -10.39 31.59 -13.54
N VAL A 320 -10.22 31.79 -14.85
CA VAL A 320 -10.64 33.01 -15.54
C VAL A 320 -11.97 32.72 -16.26
N ILE A 321 -13.00 33.52 -15.98
CA ILE A 321 -14.35 33.38 -16.53
C ILE A 321 -14.78 34.65 -17.26
N THR A 322 -15.45 34.49 -18.40
CA THR A 322 -15.97 35.64 -19.16
C THR A 322 -17.42 35.97 -18.78
N VAL A 323 -17.77 37.27 -18.79
CA VAL A 323 -19.14 37.74 -18.57
C VAL A 323 -20.05 37.47 -19.76
N ASN A 324 -19.49 37.54 -20.97
CA ASN A 324 -20.14 37.21 -22.23
C ASN A 324 -19.12 36.59 -23.20
N SER A 325 -19.58 36.16 -24.37
CA SER A 325 -18.74 35.52 -25.39
C SER A 325 -18.27 36.48 -26.49
N THR A 326 -18.23 37.79 -26.22
CA THR A 326 -17.73 38.76 -27.21
C THR A 326 -16.21 38.64 -27.34
N GLU A 327 -15.70 38.75 -28.56
CA GLU A 327 -14.26 38.56 -28.86
C GLU A 327 -13.34 39.42 -27.97
N PRO A 328 -13.60 40.73 -27.76
CA PRO A 328 -12.72 41.55 -26.91
C PRO A 328 -12.64 41.06 -25.46
N VAL A 329 -13.75 40.53 -24.92
CA VAL A 329 -13.80 40.00 -23.55
C VAL A 329 -13.08 38.66 -23.46
N VAL A 330 -13.28 37.78 -24.44
CA VAL A 330 -12.62 36.47 -24.52
C VAL A 330 -11.10 36.64 -24.67
N ASP A 331 -10.66 37.56 -25.52
CA ASP A 331 -9.25 37.86 -25.76
C ASP A 331 -8.58 38.42 -24.51
N TRP A 332 -9.21 39.39 -23.84
CA TRP A 332 -8.67 39.94 -22.59
C TRP A 332 -8.59 38.88 -21.48
N ALA A 333 -9.56 37.96 -21.42
CA ALA A 333 -9.56 36.86 -20.47
C ALA A 333 -8.46 35.82 -20.78
N ARG A 334 -8.21 35.50 -22.06
CA ARG A 334 -7.08 34.64 -22.47
C ARG A 334 -5.75 35.30 -22.16
N HIS A 335 -5.61 36.60 -22.46
CA HIS A 335 -4.44 37.39 -22.12
C HIS A 335 -4.16 37.38 -20.61
N THR A 336 -5.21 37.58 -19.80
CA THR A 336 -5.12 37.49 -18.33
C THR A 336 -4.63 36.10 -17.88
N ARG A 337 -5.22 35.02 -18.42
CA ARG A 337 -4.79 33.65 -18.13
C ARG A 337 -3.31 33.46 -18.47
N ASP A 338 -2.88 33.89 -19.65
CA ASP A 338 -1.51 33.69 -20.14
C ASP A 338 -0.49 34.50 -19.33
N LEU A 339 -0.86 35.70 -18.88
CA LEU A 339 -0.09 36.49 -17.92
C LEU A 339 0.04 35.78 -16.57
N LEU A 340 -1.05 35.23 -16.02
CA LEU A 340 -1.02 34.50 -14.75
C LEU A 340 -0.18 33.22 -14.85
N LEU A 341 -0.25 32.51 -15.98
CA LEU A 341 0.59 31.34 -16.26
C LEU A 341 2.06 31.71 -16.53
N GLY A 342 2.35 32.97 -16.87
CA GLY A 342 3.69 33.41 -17.26
C GLY A 342 4.10 32.95 -18.67
N VAL A 343 3.12 32.65 -19.53
CA VAL A 343 3.31 32.15 -20.91
C VAL A 343 2.93 33.16 -21.99
N SER A 344 2.68 34.41 -21.58
CA SER A 344 2.27 35.47 -22.51
C SER A 344 3.28 35.60 -23.66
N PRO A 345 2.82 35.66 -24.93
CA PRO A 345 3.70 35.86 -26.06
C PRO A 345 4.41 37.19 -25.84
N ALA A 346 5.72 37.12 -25.62
CA ALA A 346 6.53 38.28 -25.34
C ALA A 346 6.26 39.35 -26.41
N SER A 347 6.02 40.58 -25.95
CA SER A 347 6.54 41.78 -26.58
C SER A 347 7.89 41.48 -27.23
N SER A 348 8.18 42.09 -28.38
CA SER A 348 9.31 41.88 -29.29
C SER A 348 10.74 41.98 -28.71
N THR A 349 10.90 41.94 -27.39
CA THR A 349 12.14 41.90 -26.63
C THR A 349 12.27 40.55 -25.93
N ALA A 350 13.37 39.85 -26.19
CA ALA A 350 13.69 38.46 -25.83
C ALA A 350 13.80 38.13 -24.32
N GLU A 351 12.88 38.61 -23.48
CA GLU A 351 12.75 38.10 -22.11
C GLU A 351 12.01 36.77 -22.16
N ALA A 352 12.73 35.68 -21.89
CA ALA A 352 12.18 34.33 -21.90
C ALA A 352 10.92 34.26 -21.02
N ALA A 353 9.81 33.80 -21.58
CA ALA A 353 8.61 33.48 -20.82
C ALA A 353 9.02 32.60 -19.62
N SER A 354 8.68 33.05 -18.41
CA SER A 354 8.97 32.34 -17.17
C SER A 354 7.66 31.83 -16.59
N PRO A 355 7.31 30.56 -16.84
CA PRO A 355 6.09 29.96 -16.32
C PRO A 355 6.03 30.10 -14.80
N THR A 356 4.90 30.56 -14.27
CA THR A 356 4.75 30.83 -12.82
C THR A 356 4.54 29.57 -11.99
N GLY A 357 4.23 28.44 -12.64
CA GLY A 357 3.82 27.20 -11.96
C GLY A 357 2.40 27.23 -11.40
N LEU A 358 1.63 28.29 -11.67
CA LEU A 358 0.23 28.39 -11.25
C LEU A 358 -0.68 27.49 -12.07
N ALA A 359 -1.69 26.90 -11.43
CA ALA A 359 -2.77 26.19 -12.11
C ALA A 359 -3.93 27.15 -12.39
N VAL A 360 -4.05 27.59 -13.65
CA VAL A 360 -5.07 28.55 -14.10
C VAL A 360 -5.94 27.91 -15.18
N ASP A 361 -7.23 27.72 -14.89
CA ASP A 361 -8.21 27.24 -15.86
C ASP A 361 -8.95 28.41 -16.52
N PHE A 362 -9.68 28.13 -17.60
CA PHE A 362 -10.42 29.14 -18.37
C PHE A 362 -11.82 28.66 -18.74
N ASP A 363 -12.83 29.51 -18.57
CA ASP A 363 -14.22 29.28 -18.99
C ASP A 363 -14.79 30.48 -19.77
N GLY A 364 -14.60 30.41 -21.08
CA GLY A 364 -15.16 31.34 -22.07
C GLY A 364 -16.53 30.95 -22.63
N SER A 365 -17.22 29.97 -22.03
CA SER A 365 -18.51 29.49 -22.57
C SER A 365 -19.62 30.54 -22.48
N ASP A 366 -20.68 30.44 -23.28
CA ASP A 366 -21.80 31.41 -23.26
C ASP A 366 -22.80 31.21 -22.11
N ARG A 367 -22.34 30.56 -21.03
CA ARG A 367 -23.15 30.27 -19.83
C ARG A 367 -23.21 31.47 -18.90
N SER A 368 -24.25 31.56 -18.08
CA SER A 368 -24.40 32.67 -17.14
C SER A 368 -23.23 32.74 -16.14
N VAL A 369 -22.78 33.96 -15.83
CA VAL A 369 -21.68 34.20 -14.88
C VAL A 369 -21.97 33.61 -13.50
N GLY A 370 -23.23 33.67 -13.07
CA GLY A 370 -23.67 33.07 -11.82
C GLY A 370 -23.45 31.55 -11.80
N LEU A 371 -23.75 30.86 -12.90
CA LEU A 371 -23.50 29.43 -13.04
C LEU A 371 -22.00 29.12 -13.02
N LYS A 372 -21.20 29.84 -13.83
CA LYS A 372 -19.73 29.66 -13.88
C LYS A 372 -19.09 29.86 -12.50
N THR A 373 -19.49 30.93 -11.81
CA THR A 373 -18.98 31.27 -10.47
C THR A 373 -19.37 30.20 -9.45
N ARG A 374 -20.62 29.72 -9.47
CA ARG A 374 -21.09 28.65 -8.56
C ARG A 374 -20.33 27.35 -8.80
N GLU A 375 -20.12 26.97 -10.06
CA GLU A 375 -19.31 25.78 -10.40
C GLU A 375 -17.86 25.91 -9.94
N ALA A 376 -17.26 27.10 -10.11
CA ALA A 376 -15.90 27.37 -9.64
C ALA A 376 -15.79 27.28 -8.11
N ILE A 377 -16.75 27.87 -7.38
CA ILE A 377 -16.79 27.76 -5.91
C ILE A 377 -16.97 26.29 -5.49
N SER A 378 -17.90 25.56 -6.12
CA SER A 378 -18.14 24.14 -5.82
C SER A 378 -16.92 23.25 -6.11
N LYS A 379 -16.14 23.57 -7.14
CA LYS A 379 -14.88 22.88 -7.47
C LYS A 379 -13.71 23.28 -6.55
N GLY A 380 -13.90 24.28 -5.68
CA GLY A 380 -12.88 24.72 -4.71
C GLY A 380 -11.76 25.56 -5.30
N TYR A 381 -12.03 26.38 -6.33
CA TYR A 381 -11.03 27.33 -6.84
C TYR A 381 -10.68 28.36 -5.77
N SER A 382 -9.38 28.61 -5.60
CA SER A 382 -8.94 29.64 -4.65
C SER A 382 -9.19 31.06 -5.17
N LEU A 383 -9.07 31.25 -6.48
CA LEU A 383 -9.28 32.52 -7.17
C LEU A 383 -10.24 32.36 -8.33
N ILE A 384 -11.20 33.27 -8.42
CA ILE A 384 -12.12 33.39 -9.55
C ILE A 384 -11.93 34.77 -10.14
N VAL A 385 -11.42 34.83 -11.36
CA VAL A 385 -11.15 36.07 -12.09
C VAL A 385 -12.24 36.23 -13.13
N ALA A 386 -13.11 37.21 -12.97
CA ALA A 386 -14.18 37.53 -13.92
C ALA A 386 -13.76 38.69 -14.82
N VAL A 387 -14.09 38.57 -16.11
CA VAL A 387 -13.76 39.57 -17.13
C VAL A 387 -15.02 39.95 -17.89
N GLY A 388 -15.40 41.23 -17.85
CA GLY A 388 -16.51 41.79 -18.62
C GLY A 388 -16.13 42.98 -19.51
N PRO A 389 -17.10 43.60 -20.21
CA PRO A 389 -16.82 44.68 -21.15
C PRO A 389 -16.11 45.89 -20.50
N GLN A 390 -16.54 46.29 -19.30
CA GLN A 390 -15.91 47.38 -18.55
C GLN A 390 -14.46 47.06 -18.14
N ASP A 391 -14.13 45.78 -17.96
CA ASP A 391 -12.78 45.35 -17.61
C ASP A 391 -11.83 45.48 -18.80
N VAL A 392 -12.32 45.26 -20.03
CA VAL A 392 -11.57 45.48 -21.26
C VAL A 392 -11.28 46.96 -21.46
N GLU A 393 -12.30 47.82 -21.31
CA GLU A 393 -12.17 49.28 -21.45
C GLU A 393 -11.17 49.86 -20.44
N ASN A 394 -11.21 49.38 -19.19
CA ASN A 394 -10.36 49.88 -18.11
C ASN A 394 -9.02 49.15 -17.96
N GLN A 395 -8.77 48.11 -18.78
CA GLN A 395 -7.60 47.23 -18.66
C GLN A 395 -7.47 46.61 -17.25
N THR A 396 -8.60 46.24 -16.65
CA THR A 396 -8.69 45.63 -15.31
C THR A 396 -9.26 44.21 -15.38
N VAL A 397 -9.35 43.55 -14.24
CA VAL A 397 -10.10 42.31 -14.00
C VAL A 397 -10.75 42.36 -12.61
N ALA A 398 -11.87 41.65 -12.45
CA ALA A 398 -12.52 41.49 -11.15
C ALA A 398 -12.10 40.16 -10.51
N VAL A 399 -11.41 40.21 -9.38
CA VAL A 399 -10.91 39.04 -8.65
C VAL A 399 -11.76 38.78 -7.41
N ASN A 400 -12.26 37.55 -7.28
CA ASN A 400 -12.81 37.01 -6.05
C ASN A 400 -11.79 36.06 -5.41
N ALA A 401 -11.29 36.44 -4.24
CA ALA A 401 -10.32 35.73 -3.43
C ALA A 401 -10.90 35.28 -2.07
N SER A 402 -12.23 35.24 -1.93
CA SER A 402 -12.90 34.90 -0.66
C SER A 402 -12.57 33.49 -0.15
N ALA A 403 -12.18 32.57 -1.03
CA ALA A 403 -11.73 31.22 -0.66
C ALA A 403 -10.37 31.19 0.07
N LEU A 404 -9.62 32.29 0.06
CA LEU A 404 -8.35 32.44 0.78
C LEU A 404 -8.50 33.01 2.19
N ALA A 405 -9.71 33.39 2.59
CA ALA A 405 -9.97 33.86 3.94
C ALA A 405 -9.72 32.72 4.96
N GLN A 406 -9.12 33.05 6.09
CA GLN A 406 -8.98 32.10 7.18
C GLN A 406 -10.35 31.66 7.71
N PRO A 407 -10.51 30.44 8.25
CA PRO A 407 -11.77 29.96 8.80
C PRO A 407 -12.38 30.88 9.87
N ALA A 408 -11.55 31.69 10.55
CA ALA A 408 -11.94 32.65 11.60
C ALA A 408 -11.94 34.12 11.13
N ALA A 409 -11.79 34.39 9.82
CA ALA A 409 -11.76 35.75 9.30
C ALA A 409 -13.09 36.49 9.52
N ALA A 410 -13.02 37.77 9.85
CA ALA A 410 -14.21 38.59 10.07
C ALA A 410 -15.04 38.73 8.78
N ALA A 411 -16.37 38.81 8.90
CA ALA A 411 -17.26 38.90 7.75
C ALA A 411 -16.93 40.08 6.81
N GLU A 412 -16.45 41.19 7.35
CA GLU A 412 -16.00 42.36 6.58
C GLU A 412 -14.72 42.10 5.78
N GLU A 413 -13.81 41.27 6.29
CA GLU A 413 -12.58 40.88 5.58
C GLU A 413 -12.91 39.96 4.40
N VAL A 414 -13.80 38.99 4.61
CA VAL A 414 -14.31 38.12 3.54
C VAL A 414 -15.04 38.95 2.47
N LYS A 415 -15.80 39.97 2.87
CA LYS A 415 -16.52 40.87 1.96
C LYS A 415 -15.57 41.69 1.09
N LYS A 416 -14.45 42.17 1.64
CA LYS A 416 -13.39 42.86 0.87
C LYS A 416 -12.75 41.94 -0.17
N LEU A 417 -12.59 40.66 0.14
CA LEU A 417 -12.02 39.65 -0.77
C LEU A 417 -12.98 39.15 -1.86
N LYS A 418 -14.29 39.45 -1.76
CA LYS A 418 -15.28 38.99 -2.75
C LYS A 418 -15.18 39.70 -4.10
N ARG A 419 -14.68 40.94 -4.13
CA ARG A 419 -14.55 41.71 -5.37
C ARG A 419 -13.43 42.72 -5.26
N LEU A 420 -12.31 42.42 -5.92
CA LEU A 420 -11.15 43.30 -6.06
C LEU A 420 -10.97 43.63 -7.54
N ASN A 421 -10.99 44.91 -7.91
CA ASN A 421 -10.65 45.33 -9.28
C ASN A 421 -9.17 45.70 -9.32
N MET A 422 -8.43 45.11 -10.26
CA MET A 422 -6.98 45.34 -10.44
C MET A 422 -6.56 45.02 -11.87
N THR A 423 -5.37 45.44 -12.30
CA THR A 423 -4.83 45.02 -13.62
C THR A 423 -4.40 43.54 -13.60
N PRO A 424 -4.29 42.86 -14.75
CA PRO A 424 -3.71 41.51 -14.81
C PRO A 424 -2.29 41.42 -14.21
N GLU A 425 -1.46 42.44 -14.42
CA GLU A 425 -0.12 42.54 -13.83
C GLU A 425 -0.21 42.69 -12.32
N GLN A 426 -1.17 43.46 -11.80
CA GLN A 426 -1.41 43.56 -10.37
C GLN A 426 -1.96 42.24 -9.80
N ALA A 427 -2.79 41.50 -10.52
CA ALA A 427 -3.24 40.17 -10.11
C ALA A 427 -2.06 39.16 -10.08
N ARG A 428 -1.10 39.32 -11.00
CA ARG A 428 0.14 38.54 -11.05
C ARG A 428 1.17 38.97 -9.98
N ALA A 429 1.34 40.27 -9.78
CA ALA A 429 2.36 40.89 -8.92
C ALA A 429 1.92 41.03 -7.47
N ASN A 430 0.60 41.12 -7.20
CA ASN A 430 0.04 40.70 -5.93
C ASN A 430 0.34 39.21 -5.81
N LYS A 431 1.54 38.90 -5.34
CA LYS A 431 1.82 37.72 -4.57
C LYS A 431 0.72 37.67 -3.51
N LEU A 432 -0.36 36.94 -3.78
CA LEU A 432 -1.49 36.64 -2.90
C LEU A 432 -1.07 35.94 -1.58
N HIS A 433 0.22 35.98 -1.27
CA HIS A 433 0.83 35.82 0.05
C HIS A 433 0.61 37.01 1.00
N ARG A 434 0.43 38.26 0.53
CA ARG A 434 0.44 39.43 1.44
C ARG A 434 -0.77 39.58 2.40
N HIS A 435 -1.82 38.79 2.22
CA HIS A 435 -2.94 38.70 3.19
C HIS A 435 -3.05 37.34 3.89
N VAL A 436 -2.10 36.44 3.64
CA VAL A 436 -1.70 35.45 4.65
C VAL A 436 -0.63 36.15 5.49
N SER A 437 -1.05 37.06 6.37
CA SER A 437 -0.16 37.49 7.46
C SER A 437 0.15 36.23 8.26
N CYS A 438 1.31 35.67 7.99
CA CYS A 438 2.15 35.09 9.01
C CYS A 438 2.27 36.11 10.15
N ASN A 439 1.33 36.08 11.10
CA ASN A 439 1.58 36.51 12.48
C ASN A 439 2.54 35.51 13.16
N ASN A 440 3.67 35.26 12.51
CA ASN A 440 4.82 34.55 13.03
C ASN A 440 6.09 35.11 12.36
N THR A 441 6.13 36.41 12.07
CA THR A 441 7.38 37.15 12.28
C THR A 441 7.61 37.23 13.78
N MET A 442 8.03 36.11 14.38
CA MET A 442 8.81 36.19 15.60
C MET A 442 10.12 36.86 15.19
N ASP A 443 10.43 37.96 15.85
CA ASP A 443 11.77 38.50 15.92
C ASP A 443 12.71 37.38 16.39
N LEU A 444 13.56 36.90 15.49
CA LEU A 444 14.40 35.69 15.66
C LEU A 444 15.63 35.95 16.54
N THR A 445 15.52 36.86 17.50
CA THR A 445 16.65 37.27 18.35
C THR A 445 16.52 36.89 19.82
N ASN A 446 15.42 36.26 20.29
CA ASN A 446 15.28 35.94 21.72
C ASN A 446 14.68 34.55 22.04
N PRO A 447 15.45 33.57 22.58
CA PRO A 447 15.03 32.19 22.81
C PRO A 447 14.63 31.91 24.27
N SER A 448 13.58 32.54 24.78
CA SER A 448 13.12 32.23 26.16
C SER A 448 11.63 32.52 26.37
N ASP A 449 10.78 31.53 26.14
CA ASP A 449 9.56 31.34 26.94
C ASP A 449 9.14 29.85 26.92
N PRO A 450 8.84 29.24 28.09
CA PRO A 450 8.47 27.83 28.17
C PRO A 450 6.97 27.61 27.83
N PRO A 451 6.61 26.43 27.29
CA PRO A 451 5.22 26.09 27.01
C PRO A 451 4.42 25.80 28.31
N PRO A 452 3.10 26.03 28.33
CA PRO A 452 2.27 25.86 29.53
C PRO A 452 2.09 24.38 29.90
N ASP A 453 2.03 24.12 31.22
CA ASP A 453 1.90 22.78 31.82
C ASP A 453 0.47 22.21 31.64
N TYR A 454 0.39 21.16 30.83
CA TYR A 454 -0.85 20.48 30.41
C TYR A 454 -1.60 19.79 31.57
N ILE A 455 -0.93 19.49 32.69
CA ILE A 455 -1.57 18.85 33.85
C ILE A 455 -2.58 19.80 34.51
N THR A 456 -2.30 21.11 34.46
CA THR A 456 -3.15 22.14 35.06
C THR A 456 -4.46 22.33 34.27
N ALA A 457 -4.40 22.23 32.94
CA ALA A 457 -5.58 22.35 32.07
C ALA A 457 -6.52 21.13 32.16
N ALA A 458 -5.97 19.92 32.29
CA ALA A 458 -6.77 18.70 32.39
C ALA A 458 -7.55 18.61 33.72
N ARG A 459 -6.97 19.09 34.83
CA ARG A 459 -7.63 19.16 36.14
C ARG A 459 -8.74 20.21 36.18
N ALA A 460 -8.58 21.33 35.48
CA ALA A 460 -9.59 22.39 35.37
C ALA A 460 -10.88 21.94 34.66
N HIS A 461 -10.83 20.87 33.86
CA HIS A 461 -11.96 20.34 33.09
C HIS A 461 -12.51 19.01 33.62
N GLY A 462 -12.07 18.53 34.78
CA GLY A 462 -12.68 17.36 35.46
C GLY A 462 -12.52 16.02 34.71
N ILE A 463 -11.57 15.90 33.79
CA ILE A 463 -11.40 14.69 32.97
C ILE A 463 -10.53 13.68 33.71
N HIS A 464 -11.12 12.56 34.12
CA HIS A 464 -10.38 11.40 34.62
C HIS A 464 -9.86 10.56 33.44
N LEU A 465 -8.53 10.53 33.28
CA LEU A 465 -7.85 9.70 32.28
C LEU A 465 -8.00 8.20 32.65
N ARG A 466 -8.79 7.45 31.87
CA ARG A 466 -8.78 5.98 31.92
C ARG A 466 -7.64 5.44 31.04
N GLN A 467 -6.85 4.52 31.59
CA GLN A 467 -5.89 3.72 30.83
C GLN A 467 -6.63 2.87 29.80
N SER A 468 -6.30 3.04 28.52
CA SER A 468 -6.76 2.19 27.42
C SER A 468 -6.02 0.85 27.45
N ALA A 469 -6.78 -0.25 27.35
CA ALA A 469 -6.28 -1.61 27.26
C ALA A 469 -5.44 -1.83 25.97
N PRO A 470 -4.49 -2.77 25.97
CA PRO A 470 -3.60 -3.04 24.84
C PRO A 470 -4.32 -3.62 23.62
N ILE A 471 -3.76 -3.33 22.44
CA ILE A 471 -4.15 -3.84 21.13
C ILE A 471 -3.85 -5.35 21.07
N LYS A 472 -4.84 -6.19 20.76
CA LYS A 472 -4.66 -7.65 20.65
C LYS A 472 -3.81 -8.00 19.42
N LYS A 473 -2.76 -8.82 19.63
CA LYS A 473 -2.02 -9.55 18.57
C LYS A 473 -3.01 -10.35 17.71
N GLY A 474 -2.74 -10.45 16.40
CA GLY A 474 -3.50 -11.33 15.50
C GLY A 474 -3.47 -12.79 15.95
N PRO A 475 -4.40 -13.64 15.48
CA PRO A 475 -4.50 -15.02 15.95
C PRO A 475 -3.23 -15.81 15.61
N TYR A 476 -2.76 -16.63 16.56
CA TYR A 476 -1.70 -17.62 16.34
C TYR A 476 -2.10 -18.61 15.22
N PRO A 477 -1.13 -19.17 14.47
CA PRO A 477 -1.41 -20.14 13.43
C PRO A 477 -2.13 -21.37 14.00
N LEU A 478 -3.09 -21.90 13.24
CA LEU A 478 -3.87 -23.06 13.64
C LEU A 478 -3.01 -24.34 13.58
N GLU A 479 -2.72 -24.94 14.74
CA GLU A 479 -1.95 -26.18 14.84
C GLU A 479 -2.88 -27.40 14.84
N LEU A 480 -3.20 -27.93 13.65
CA LEU A 480 -3.87 -29.23 13.49
C LEU A 480 -2.89 -30.29 13.01
N PRO A 481 -2.97 -31.55 13.50
CA PRO A 481 -2.08 -32.63 13.07
C PRO A 481 -2.04 -32.83 11.55
N ILE A 482 -3.19 -32.76 10.88
CA ILE A 482 -3.27 -32.89 9.42
C ILE A 482 -2.56 -31.74 8.70
N LEU A 483 -2.67 -30.50 9.20
CA LEU A 483 -1.99 -29.35 8.61
C LEU A 483 -0.47 -29.45 8.81
N SER A 484 -0.03 -29.86 10.00
CA SER A 484 1.38 -30.09 10.30
C SER A 484 1.99 -31.20 9.43
N TYR A 485 1.25 -32.28 9.19
CA TYR A 485 1.69 -33.37 8.29
C TYR A 485 1.83 -32.89 6.84
N LEU A 486 0.90 -32.07 6.34
CA LEU A 486 0.88 -31.63 4.94
C LEU A 486 1.89 -30.51 4.61
N ARG A 487 2.39 -29.73 5.58
CA ARG A 487 3.27 -28.55 5.35
C ARG A 487 4.55 -28.87 4.56
N GLY A 488 5.06 -30.10 4.65
CA GLY A 488 6.25 -30.57 3.92
C GLY A 488 5.98 -31.56 2.80
N LYS A 489 4.70 -31.75 2.41
CA LYS A 489 4.30 -32.77 1.43
C LYS A 489 3.80 -32.12 0.14
N ARG A 490 3.87 -32.88 -0.95
CA ARG A 490 3.29 -32.48 -2.24
C ARG A 490 1.77 -32.60 -2.17
N VAL A 491 1.07 -31.47 -2.09
CA VAL A 491 -0.40 -31.41 -2.07
C VAL A 491 -0.89 -30.70 -3.32
N ILE A 492 -1.76 -31.37 -4.09
CA ILE A 492 -2.32 -30.83 -5.32
C ILE A 492 -3.74 -30.32 -5.08
N LEU A 493 -3.99 -29.05 -5.38
CA LEU A 493 -5.33 -28.50 -5.53
C LEU A 493 -5.79 -28.68 -6.98
N ALA A 494 -6.75 -29.57 -7.20
CA ALA A 494 -7.39 -29.88 -8.48
C ALA A 494 -8.39 -28.79 -8.91
N SER A 495 -8.01 -27.51 -8.81
CA SER A 495 -8.88 -26.38 -9.11
C SER A 495 -8.10 -25.12 -9.47
N ALA A 496 -8.49 -24.45 -10.56
CA ALA A 496 -7.96 -23.13 -10.93
C ALA A 496 -8.52 -21.97 -10.08
N SER A 497 -9.38 -22.24 -9.08
CA SER A 497 -10.03 -21.20 -8.28
C SER A 497 -9.06 -20.51 -7.31
N PRO A 498 -8.77 -19.21 -7.47
CA PRO A 498 -7.87 -18.49 -6.56
C PRO A 498 -8.39 -18.43 -5.13
N ARG A 499 -9.71 -18.46 -4.94
CA ARG A 499 -10.37 -18.43 -3.62
C ARG A 499 -10.14 -19.70 -2.83
N ARG A 500 -10.20 -20.86 -3.49
CA ARG A 500 -9.93 -22.17 -2.85
C ARG A 500 -8.48 -22.26 -2.41
N LYS A 501 -7.55 -21.79 -3.26
CA LYS A 501 -6.14 -21.65 -2.89
C LYS A 501 -5.97 -20.73 -1.69
N ALA A 502 -6.61 -19.56 -1.69
CA ALA A 502 -6.53 -18.60 -0.60
C ALA A 502 -7.04 -19.17 0.74
N LEU A 503 -8.18 -19.87 0.73
CA LEU A 503 -8.74 -20.52 1.92
C LEU A 503 -7.77 -21.57 2.51
N LEU A 504 -7.20 -22.43 1.67
CA LEU A 504 -6.24 -23.44 2.13
C LEU A 504 -4.90 -22.81 2.58
N THR A 505 -4.46 -21.73 1.93
CA THR A 505 -3.24 -21.00 2.31
C THR A 505 -3.41 -20.31 3.67
N GLN A 506 -4.59 -19.76 3.96
CA GLN A 506 -4.92 -19.16 5.27
C GLN A 506 -4.86 -20.19 6.41
N LEU A 507 -5.06 -21.47 6.11
CA LEU A 507 -4.93 -22.58 7.07
C LEU A 507 -3.48 -23.05 7.25
N GLY A 508 -2.52 -22.45 6.55
CA GLY A 508 -1.10 -22.84 6.65
C GLY A 508 -0.62 -23.83 5.60
N LEU A 509 -1.42 -24.13 4.57
CA LEU A 509 -0.98 -24.94 3.41
C LEU A 509 -0.42 -24.01 2.32
N HIS A 510 0.80 -23.51 2.52
CA HIS A 510 1.43 -22.55 1.61
C HIS A 510 2.02 -23.18 0.34
N ASN A 511 2.37 -24.47 0.39
CA ASN A 511 3.05 -25.22 -0.67
C ASN A 511 2.09 -26.00 -1.58
N LEU A 512 0.93 -25.42 -1.92
CA LEU A 512 -0.07 -26.07 -2.77
C LEU A 512 0.28 -25.98 -4.27
N GLU A 513 0.34 -27.14 -4.91
CA GLU A 513 0.45 -27.27 -6.36
C GLU A 513 -0.94 -27.12 -7.00
N VAL A 514 -1.12 -26.17 -7.92
CA VAL A 514 -2.42 -25.95 -8.56
C VAL A 514 -2.44 -26.63 -9.93
N ARG A 515 -3.26 -27.67 -10.09
CA ARG A 515 -3.46 -28.38 -11.37
C ARG A 515 -4.95 -28.59 -11.65
N PRO A 516 -5.62 -27.74 -12.43
CA PRO A 516 -7.01 -27.98 -12.80
C PRO A 516 -7.15 -29.22 -13.70
N SER A 517 -8.28 -29.94 -13.60
CA SER A 517 -8.62 -30.98 -14.58
C SER A 517 -8.99 -30.34 -15.93
N ASN A 518 -8.59 -30.99 -17.02
CA ASN A 518 -8.93 -30.63 -18.39
C ASN A 518 -10.12 -31.45 -18.93
N ASP A 519 -10.68 -32.35 -18.13
CA ASP A 519 -11.79 -33.19 -18.54
C ASP A 519 -13.06 -32.35 -18.77
N PRO A 520 -13.85 -32.68 -19.80
CA PRO A 520 -15.11 -31.99 -20.06
C PRO A 520 -16.10 -32.19 -18.90
N GLU A 521 -16.74 -31.10 -18.48
CA GLU A 521 -17.80 -31.09 -17.46
C GLU A 521 -19.14 -31.54 -18.08
N ASP A 522 -19.21 -32.80 -18.54
CA ASP A 522 -20.29 -33.34 -19.37
C ASP A 522 -21.24 -34.30 -18.64
N VAL A 523 -21.21 -34.32 -17.31
CA VAL A 523 -22.14 -35.13 -16.50
C VAL A 523 -23.58 -34.75 -16.84
N ASP A 524 -24.43 -35.73 -17.14
CA ASP A 524 -25.80 -35.46 -17.59
C ASP A 524 -26.68 -34.89 -16.46
N LYS A 525 -27.05 -33.62 -16.63
CA LYS A 525 -27.84 -32.83 -15.68
C LYS A 525 -29.31 -33.27 -15.57
N LYS A 526 -29.80 -34.11 -16.50
CA LYS A 526 -31.19 -34.59 -16.47
C LYS A 526 -31.36 -35.87 -15.65
N THR A 527 -30.28 -36.59 -15.40
CA THR A 527 -30.27 -37.90 -14.74
C THR A 527 -29.70 -37.85 -13.32
N HIS A 528 -29.14 -36.71 -12.91
CA HIS A 528 -28.56 -36.50 -11.58
C HIS A 528 -29.27 -35.36 -10.85
N THR A 529 -29.47 -35.53 -9.55
CA THR A 529 -29.80 -34.41 -8.64
C THR A 529 -28.64 -33.40 -8.61
N PRO A 530 -28.88 -32.13 -8.25
CA PRO A 530 -27.80 -31.13 -8.11
C PRO A 530 -26.64 -31.59 -7.21
N GLU A 531 -26.94 -32.34 -6.15
CA GLU A 531 -26.00 -32.94 -5.20
C GLU A 531 -25.15 -34.03 -5.86
N GLU A 532 -25.79 -34.98 -6.56
CA GLU A 532 -25.09 -36.04 -7.28
C GLU A 532 -24.23 -35.48 -8.43
N TYR A 533 -24.73 -34.46 -9.13
CA TYR A 533 -24.00 -33.79 -10.21
C TYR A 533 -22.71 -33.15 -9.72
N VAL A 534 -22.78 -32.36 -8.65
CA VAL A 534 -21.60 -31.66 -8.11
C VAL A 534 -20.61 -32.64 -7.48
N ALA A 535 -21.10 -33.70 -6.83
CA ALA A 535 -20.26 -34.77 -6.28
C ALA A 535 -19.50 -35.53 -7.38
N ALA A 536 -20.20 -36.00 -8.41
CA ALA A 536 -19.59 -36.72 -9.53
C ALA A 536 -18.55 -35.86 -10.27
N THR A 537 -18.83 -34.57 -10.43
CA THR A 537 -17.90 -33.61 -11.06
C THR A 537 -16.64 -33.42 -10.22
N ALA A 538 -16.77 -33.25 -8.91
CA ALA A 538 -15.61 -33.12 -8.02
C ALA A 538 -14.77 -34.41 -7.97
N GLN A 539 -15.40 -35.59 -7.96
CA GLN A 539 -14.72 -36.88 -8.00
C GLN A 539 -13.93 -37.08 -9.29
N ARG A 540 -14.55 -36.84 -10.45
CA ARG A 540 -13.87 -36.90 -11.76
C ARG A 540 -12.66 -35.98 -11.80
N LYS A 541 -12.80 -34.73 -11.34
CA LYS A 541 -11.68 -33.78 -11.27
C LYS A 541 -10.54 -34.28 -10.39
N CYS A 542 -10.87 -34.86 -9.23
CA CYS A 542 -9.88 -35.39 -8.30
C CYS A 542 -9.10 -36.57 -8.89
N LEU A 543 -9.82 -37.53 -9.48
CA LEU A 543 -9.24 -38.72 -10.10
C LEU A 543 -8.38 -38.37 -11.31
N ALA A 544 -8.90 -37.55 -12.23
CA ALA A 544 -8.18 -37.16 -13.44
C ALA A 544 -6.85 -36.46 -13.13
N VAL A 545 -6.83 -35.57 -12.14
CA VAL A 545 -5.61 -34.86 -11.72
C VAL A 545 -4.63 -35.81 -11.04
N TYR A 546 -5.12 -36.76 -10.23
CA TYR A 546 -4.28 -37.77 -9.61
C TYR A 546 -3.65 -38.71 -10.64
N GLU A 547 -4.44 -39.27 -11.56
CA GLU A 547 -3.96 -40.15 -12.63
C GLU A 547 -2.98 -39.44 -13.56
N ALA A 548 -3.26 -38.18 -13.96
CA ALA A 548 -2.34 -37.39 -14.76
C ALA A 548 -1.03 -37.08 -14.02
N ALA A 549 -1.07 -36.88 -12.70
CA ALA A 549 0.12 -36.68 -11.90
C ALA A 549 0.99 -37.95 -11.85
N LEU A 550 0.36 -39.13 -11.71
CA LEU A 550 1.05 -40.43 -11.75
C LEU A 550 1.64 -40.73 -13.15
N ALA A 551 0.87 -40.47 -14.22
CA ALA A 551 1.33 -40.68 -15.59
C ALA A 551 2.54 -39.82 -15.95
N LYS A 552 2.52 -38.52 -15.59
CA LYS A 552 3.64 -37.59 -15.79
C LYS A 552 4.90 -38.07 -15.05
N GLN A 553 4.75 -38.62 -13.85
CA GLN A 553 5.86 -39.19 -13.10
C GLN A 553 6.40 -40.47 -13.75
N HIS A 554 5.52 -41.36 -14.20
CA HIS A 554 5.93 -42.57 -14.91
C HIS A 554 6.74 -42.22 -16.17
N GLU A 555 6.28 -41.24 -16.95
CA GLU A 555 7.04 -40.69 -18.10
C GLU A 555 8.42 -40.14 -17.70
N LEU A 556 8.51 -39.39 -16.60
CA LEU A 556 9.77 -38.85 -16.07
C LEU A 556 10.71 -39.94 -15.52
N SER A 557 10.18 -41.11 -15.15
CA SER A 557 10.94 -42.25 -14.62
C SER A 557 11.45 -43.23 -15.69
N LEU A 558 10.97 -43.11 -16.94
CA LEU A 558 11.43 -43.93 -18.06
C LEU A 558 12.82 -43.45 -18.55
N PRO A 559 13.75 -44.38 -18.85
CA PRO A 559 15.06 -44.00 -19.39
C PRO A 559 14.92 -43.37 -20.77
N SER A 560 15.47 -42.16 -20.94
CA SER A 560 15.47 -41.42 -22.20
C SER A 560 16.27 -42.17 -23.29
N PRO A 561 15.83 -42.22 -24.57
CA PRO A 561 16.55 -42.87 -25.66
C PRO A 561 17.87 -42.17 -26.05
N GLN A 562 18.14 -40.98 -25.52
CA GLN A 562 19.39 -40.24 -25.74
C GLN A 562 20.14 -40.09 -24.42
N LYS A 563 21.39 -40.57 -24.39
CA LYS A 563 22.19 -40.77 -23.17
C LYS A 563 22.74 -39.49 -22.52
N ASP A 564 22.46 -38.31 -23.06
CA ASP A 564 23.14 -37.05 -22.67
C ASP A 564 22.20 -35.85 -22.43
N ASP A 565 20.88 -36.04 -22.33
CA ASP A 565 19.97 -34.94 -21.95
C ASP A 565 19.76 -34.88 -20.42
N PRO A 566 19.83 -33.69 -19.79
CA PRO A 566 19.52 -33.53 -18.38
C PRO A 566 18.02 -33.77 -18.11
N PRO A 567 17.64 -34.16 -16.88
CA PRO A 567 16.24 -34.38 -16.53
C PRO A 567 15.42 -33.10 -16.79
N ALA A 568 14.25 -33.25 -17.42
CA ALA A 568 13.43 -32.15 -17.95
C ALA A 568 12.82 -31.22 -16.87
N THR A 569 13.02 -31.50 -15.57
CA THR A 569 12.44 -30.70 -14.48
C THR A 569 13.44 -30.57 -13.32
N THR A 570 13.58 -29.35 -12.78
CA THR A 570 14.49 -28.97 -11.68
C THR A 570 13.83 -29.00 -10.30
N ASP A 571 12.55 -29.39 -10.19
CA ASP A 571 11.84 -29.45 -8.92
C ASP A 571 11.83 -30.90 -8.37
N PRO A 572 12.56 -31.20 -7.29
CA PRO A 572 12.59 -32.55 -6.69
C PRO A 572 11.22 -33.04 -6.20
N ARG A 573 10.21 -32.17 -6.09
CA ARG A 573 8.82 -32.54 -5.75
C ARG A 573 8.06 -33.14 -6.93
N GLU A 574 8.39 -32.78 -8.17
CA GLU A 574 7.74 -33.40 -9.35
C GLU A 574 8.13 -34.86 -9.55
N MET A 575 9.17 -35.33 -8.84
CA MET A 575 9.62 -36.72 -8.83
C MET A 575 8.93 -37.60 -7.77
N GLN A 576 8.01 -37.05 -6.96
CA GLN A 576 7.30 -37.77 -5.90
C GLN A 576 5.79 -37.81 -6.16
N ASP A 577 5.17 -38.96 -5.87
CA ASP A 577 3.70 -39.10 -5.93
C ASP A 577 3.03 -38.04 -5.03
N PRO A 578 1.89 -37.46 -5.45
CA PRO A 578 1.18 -36.51 -4.61
C PRO A 578 0.72 -37.19 -3.32
N ALA A 579 1.05 -36.59 -2.18
CA ALA A 579 0.62 -37.08 -0.88
C ALA A 579 -0.88 -36.84 -0.64
N LEU A 580 -1.47 -35.90 -1.38
CA LEU A 580 -2.88 -35.54 -1.29
C LEU A 580 -3.32 -34.78 -2.55
N VAL A 581 -4.51 -35.08 -3.07
CA VAL A 581 -5.20 -34.28 -4.08
C VAL A 581 -6.53 -33.80 -3.50
N ILE A 582 -6.80 -32.51 -3.61
CA ILE A 582 -8.05 -31.87 -3.16
C ILE A 582 -8.76 -31.30 -4.39
N ALA A 583 -9.95 -31.80 -4.71
CA ALA A 583 -10.83 -31.20 -5.69
C ALA A 583 -12.05 -30.58 -5.01
N ALA A 584 -12.58 -29.52 -5.61
CA ALA A 584 -13.89 -29.01 -5.23
C ALA A 584 -14.64 -28.50 -6.46
N ASP A 585 -15.95 -28.67 -6.44
CA ASP A 585 -16.85 -28.13 -7.46
C ASP A 585 -18.03 -27.42 -6.79
N THR A 586 -18.48 -26.30 -7.35
CA THR A 586 -19.51 -25.46 -6.73
C THR A 586 -20.56 -25.10 -7.76
N VAL A 587 -21.82 -25.39 -7.44
CA VAL A 587 -22.98 -25.07 -8.28
C VAL A 587 -24.04 -24.34 -7.46
N ILE A 588 -24.88 -23.56 -8.15
CA ILE A 588 -26.06 -22.96 -7.54
C ILE A 588 -27.29 -23.73 -7.99
N ALA A 589 -28.10 -24.19 -7.05
CA ALA A 589 -29.40 -24.78 -7.34
C ALA A 589 -30.50 -23.79 -6.94
N THR A 590 -31.34 -23.42 -7.91
CA THR A 590 -32.56 -22.67 -7.64
C THR A 590 -33.56 -23.54 -6.86
N ARG A 591 -34.62 -22.92 -6.34
CA ARG A 591 -35.68 -23.63 -5.58
C ARG A 591 -36.37 -24.75 -6.38
N ASN A 592 -36.45 -24.64 -7.71
CA ASN A 592 -37.01 -25.67 -8.59
C ASN A 592 -35.98 -26.72 -9.04
N GLY A 593 -34.79 -26.76 -8.44
CA GLY A 593 -33.74 -27.74 -8.73
C GLY A 593 -32.95 -27.45 -10.01
N GLN A 594 -33.11 -26.27 -10.62
CA GLN A 594 -32.31 -25.90 -11.79
C GLN A 594 -30.89 -25.51 -11.36
N VAL A 595 -29.90 -26.18 -11.95
CA VAL A 595 -28.48 -25.86 -11.75
C VAL A 595 -28.09 -24.64 -12.60
N LEU A 596 -27.55 -23.63 -11.92
CA LEU A 596 -26.98 -22.43 -12.50
C LEU A 596 -25.46 -22.47 -12.35
N GLU A 597 -24.78 -22.43 -13.49
CA GLU A 597 -23.34 -22.40 -13.59
C GLU A 597 -22.86 -20.94 -13.73
N LYS A 598 -21.76 -20.74 -14.46
CA LYS A 598 -21.24 -19.42 -14.79
C LYS A 598 -22.10 -18.77 -15.89
N PRO A 599 -22.31 -17.45 -15.84
CA PRO A 599 -23.06 -16.75 -16.88
C PRO A 599 -22.34 -16.81 -18.24
N ARG A 600 -23.10 -16.98 -19.33
CA ARG A 600 -22.53 -17.10 -20.70
C ARG A 600 -22.41 -15.76 -21.42
N SER A 601 -23.11 -14.74 -20.95
CA SER A 601 -23.10 -13.38 -21.50
C SER A 601 -23.57 -12.39 -20.43
N GLU A 602 -23.33 -11.09 -20.60
CA GLU A 602 -23.83 -10.07 -19.67
C GLU A 602 -25.36 -10.10 -19.55
N ARG A 603 -26.08 -10.36 -20.65
CA ARG A 603 -27.55 -10.51 -20.62
C ARG A 603 -27.99 -11.73 -19.81
N ASP A 604 -27.27 -12.84 -19.94
CA ASP A 604 -27.52 -14.06 -19.17
C ASP A 604 -27.17 -13.86 -17.69
N HIS A 605 -26.15 -13.06 -17.40
CA HIS A 605 -25.73 -12.68 -16.05
C HIS A 605 -26.80 -11.86 -15.32
N VAL A 606 -27.33 -10.83 -15.96
CA VAL A 606 -28.45 -10.02 -15.41
C VAL A 606 -29.66 -10.92 -15.14
N ARG A 607 -30.06 -11.73 -16.15
CA ARG A 607 -31.19 -12.68 -16.01
C ARG A 607 -30.99 -13.65 -14.84
N MET A 608 -29.77 -14.15 -14.67
CA MET A 608 -29.42 -15.08 -13.59
C MET A 608 -29.58 -14.42 -12.22
N LEU A 609 -29.07 -13.19 -12.04
CA LEU A 609 -29.17 -12.48 -10.76
C LEU A 609 -30.60 -12.05 -10.44
N GLN A 610 -31.39 -11.66 -11.45
CA GLN A 610 -32.83 -11.41 -11.27
C GLN A 610 -33.57 -12.68 -10.83
N LEU A 611 -33.28 -13.82 -11.47
CA LEU A 611 -33.84 -15.12 -11.09
C LEU A 611 -33.49 -15.50 -9.63
N LEU A 612 -32.28 -15.20 -9.18
CA LEU A 612 -31.84 -15.46 -7.80
C LEU A 612 -32.48 -14.48 -6.80
N ARG A 613 -32.60 -13.19 -7.15
CA ARG A 613 -33.26 -12.15 -6.33
C ARG A 613 -34.74 -12.45 -6.14
N ASP A 614 -35.43 -12.75 -7.24
CA ASP A 614 -36.87 -12.95 -7.23
C ASP A 614 -37.23 -14.34 -6.66
N GLY A 615 -36.22 -15.19 -6.49
CA GLY A 615 -36.29 -16.42 -5.70
C GLY A 615 -36.14 -16.14 -4.21
N VAL A 616 -37.01 -16.71 -3.38
CA VAL A 616 -36.95 -16.57 -1.90
C VAL A 616 -35.55 -16.92 -1.36
N HIS A 617 -34.93 -17.97 -1.90
CA HIS A 617 -33.54 -18.36 -1.65
C HIS A 617 -33.05 -19.28 -2.77
N HIS A 618 -31.73 -19.42 -2.87
CA HIS A 618 -31.07 -20.46 -3.65
C HIS A 618 -30.09 -21.24 -2.78
N ARG A 619 -29.78 -22.45 -3.21
CA ARG A 619 -28.84 -23.36 -2.56
C ARG A 619 -27.49 -23.26 -3.26
N VAL A 620 -26.43 -23.10 -2.48
CA VAL A 620 -25.05 -23.21 -2.94
C VAL A 620 -24.54 -24.57 -2.50
N LEU A 621 -24.26 -25.43 -3.47
CA LEU A 621 -23.76 -26.77 -3.25
C LEU A 621 -22.28 -26.80 -3.62
N THR A 622 -21.40 -27.10 -2.66
CA THR A 622 -19.99 -27.40 -2.97
C THR A 622 -19.68 -28.84 -2.60
N ALA A 623 -19.29 -29.63 -3.59
CA ALA A 623 -18.66 -30.91 -3.34
C ALA A 623 -17.17 -30.71 -3.10
N VAL A 624 -16.63 -31.34 -2.06
CA VAL A 624 -15.18 -31.48 -1.85
C VAL A 624 -14.86 -32.95 -1.95
N CYS A 625 -13.87 -33.27 -2.78
CA CYS A 625 -13.35 -34.61 -2.95
C CYS A 625 -11.86 -34.59 -2.60
N VAL A 626 -11.43 -35.51 -1.75
CA VAL A 626 -10.04 -35.62 -1.31
C VAL A 626 -9.55 -37.04 -1.57
N LEU A 627 -8.35 -37.15 -2.13
CA LEU A 627 -7.70 -38.41 -2.49
C LEU A 627 -6.29 -38.46 -1.89
N ALA A 628 -5.94 -39.55 -1.23
CA ALA A 628 -4.56 -39.84 -0.80
C ALA A 628 -4.13 -41.26 -1.20
N PRO A 629 -2.85 -41.50 -1.53
CA PRO A 629 -2.36 -42.86 -1.77
C PRO A 629 -2.48 -43.73 -0.51
N ARG A 630 -2.80 -45.02 -0.69
CA ARG A 630 -2.80 -45.98 0.43
C ARG A 630 -1.38 -46.34 0.83
N ALA A 631 -1.13 -46.49 2.12
CA ALA A 631 0.17 -46.92 2.63
C ALA A 631 0.54 -48.37 2.23
N ASP A 632 -0.46 -49.21 1.93
CA ASP A 632 -0.30 -50.65 1.64
C ASP A 632 -0.23 -51.00 0.14
N ALA A 633 -0.37 -50.03 -0.76
CA ALA A 633 -0.38 -50.17 -2.22
C ALA A 633 -1.34 -51.25 -2.79
N SER A 634 -2.35 -51.70 -2.03
CA SER A 634 -3.36 -52.65 -2.50
C SER A 634 -4.50 -51.93 -3.24
N HIS A 635 -5.07 -52.58 -4.27
CA HIS A 635 -6.03 -51.94 -5.19
C HIS A 635 -7.39 -51.64 -4.53
N PRO A 636 -7.99 -50.45 -4.74
CA PRO A 636 -7.47 -49.29 -5.47
C PRO A 636 -6.36 -48.61 -4.66
N GLY A 637 -5.22 -48.31 -5.29
CA GLY A 637 -4.01 -47.81 -4.61
C GLY A 637 -4.14 -46.41 -3.98
N TYR A 638 -5.36 -45.94 -3.73
CA TYR A 638 -5.72 -44.66 -3.14
C TYR A 638 -7.00 -44.80 -2.29
N GLU A 639 -7.13 -43.92 -1.30
CA GLU A 639 -8.34 -43.71 -0.52
C GLU A 639 -9.00 -42.41 -1.02
N LEU A 640 -10.31 -42.44 -1.26
CA LEU A 640 -11.09 -41.31 -1.78
C LEU A 640 -12.27 -41.01 -0.85
N ALA A 641 -12.42 -39.77 -0.42
CA ALA A 641 -13.57 -39.33 0.35
C ALA A 641 -14.21 -38.08 -0.26
N THR A 642 -15.55 -38.03 -0.29
CA THR A 642 -16.31 -36.93 -0.88
C THR A 642 -17.39 -36.46 0.09
N HIS A 643 -17.61 -35.14 0.16
CA HIS A 643 -18.71 -34.54 0.93
C HIS A 643 -19.34 -33.42 0.12
N VAL A 644 -20.67 -33.29 0.17
CA VAL A 644 -21.41 -32.17 -0.42
C VAL A 644 -21.96 -31.30 0.70
N GLU A 645 -21.51 -30.05 0.75
CA GLU A 645 -22.03 -29.06 1.69
C GLU A 645 -23.13 -28.23 1.00
N ASP A 646 -24.27 -28.09 1.68
CA ASP A 646 -25.42 -27.31 1.23
C ASP A 646 -25.59 -26.06 2.08
N THR A 647 -25.75 -24.90 1.45
CA THR A 647 -25.94 -23.62 2.14
C THR A 647 -26.95 -22.77 1.39
N LYS A 648 -27.93 -22.24 2.12
CA LYS A 648 -28.95 -21.36 1.55
C LYS A 648 -28.49 -19.92 1.58
N VAL A 649 -28.69 -19.20 0.48
CA VAL A 649 -28.38 -17.78 0.35
C VAL A 649 -29.64 -17.04 -0.04
N PHE A 650 -29.85 -15.90 0.62
CA PHE A 650 -31.00 -15.03 0.43
C PHE A 650 -30.50 -13.72 -0.14
N PHE A 651 -31.08 -13.27 -1.24
CA PHE A 651 -30.81 -11.96 -1.80
C PHE A 651 -31.74 -10.91 -1.20
N ALA A 652 -31.27 -9.65 -1.17
CA ALA A 652 -32.11 -8.51 -0.86
C ALA A 652 -33.21 -8.36 -1.92
N GLY A 653 -34.41 -7.95 -1.52
CA GLY A 653 -35.55 -7.81 -2.44
C GLY A 653 -35.42 -6.61 -3.38
N ALA A 654 -36.18 -6.60 -4.47
CA ALA A 654 -36.24 -5.44 -5.37
C ALA A 654 -36.71 -4.16 -4.64
N ASP A 655 -37.67 -4.30 -3.73
CA ASP A 655 -38.19 -3.22 -2.88
C ASP A 655 -37.29 -2.93 -1.66
N ASP A 656 -36.27 -3.75 -1.43
CA ASP A 656 -35.36 -3.68 -0.28
C ASP A 656 -33.90 -3.45 -0.75
N GLY A 657 -33.72 -2.49 -1.67
CA GLY A 657 -32.39 -2.01 -2.06
C GLY A 657 -31.69 -2.78 -3.18
N LEU A 658 -32.33 -3.79 -3.80
CA LEU A 658 -31.80 -4.49 -4.98
C LEU A 658 -32.65 -4.33 -6.27
N PRO A 659 -32.91 -3.09 -6.75
CA PRO A 659 -33.57 -2.87 -8.04
C PRO A 659 -32.70 -3.30 -9.24
N ASP A 660 -33.30 -3.38 -10.42
CA ASP A 660 -32.64 -3.89 -11.64
C ASP A 660 -31.37 -3.10 -12.04
N ASP A 661 -31.35 -1.79 -11.82
CA ASP A 661 -30.19 -0.93 -12.10
C ASP A 661 -28.99 -1.24 -11.19
N VAL A 662 -29.23 -1.70 -9.96
CA VAL A 662 -28.18 -2.20 -9.05
C VAL A 662 -27.62 -3.53 -9.55
N ILE A 663 -28.47 -4.45 -10.00
CA ILE A 663 -28.03 -5.72 -10.64
C ILE A 663 -27.21 -5.43 -11.89
N GLU A 664 -27.68 -4.54 -12.78
CA GLU A 664 -26.94 -4.16 -13.98
C GLU A 664 -25.59 -3.52 -13.64
N SER A 665 -25.56 -2.65 -12.63
CA SER A 665 -24.32 -2.03 -12.15
C SER A 665 -23.36 -3.06 -11.57
N TYR A 666 -23.86 -4.06 -10.84
CA TYR A 666 -23.07 -5.18 -10.36
C TYR A 666 -22.49 -6.01 -11.51
N VAL A 667 -23.29 -6.36 -12.51
CA VAL A 667 -22.82 -7.11 -13.69
C VAL A 667 -21.70 -6.37 -14.43
N ARG A 668 -21.77 -5.04 -14.53
CA ARG A 668 -20.71 -4.19 -15.13
C ARG A 668 -19.38 -4.27 -14.39
N THR A 669 -19.37 -4.61 -13.09
CA THR A 669 -18.12 -4.83 -12.34
C THR A 669 -17.37 -6.07 -12.79
N ARG A 670 -18.07 -7.02 -13.44
CA ARG A 670 -17.59 -8.35 -13.84
C ARG A 670 -17.12 -9.23 -12.68
N GLU A 671 -17.37 -8.84 -11.43
CA GLU A 671 -16.94 -9.59 -10.24
C GLU A 671 -17.52 -11.00 -10.22
N GLY A 672 -18.77 -11.19 -10.65
CA GLY A 672 -19.44 -12.48 -10.67
C GLY A 672 -19.26 -13.33 -11.95
N ALA A 673 -18.64 -12.80 -13.00
CA ALA A 673 -18.71 -13.38 -14.34
C ALA A 673 -18.09 -14.79 -14.47
N ASP A 674 -17.11 -15.12 -13.63
CA ASP A 674 -16.43 -16.40 -13.58
C ASP A 674 -16.95 -17.35 -12.49
N LYS A 675 -18.10 -17.04 -11.89
CA LYS A 675 -18.64 -17.72 -10.69
C LYS A 675 -20.00 -18.34 -10.95
N ALA A 676 -20.25 -19.50 -10.33
CA ALA A 676 -21.57 -20.11 -10.34
C ALA A 676 -22.61 -19.16 -9.72
N GLY A 677 -23.74 -18.98 -10.39
CA GLY A 677 -24.78 -18.02 -9.99
C GLY A 677 -24.43 -16.55 -10.23
N GLY A 678 -23.23 -16.24 -10.75
CA GLY A 678 -22.90 -14.90 -11.16
C GLY A 678 -22.64 -13.91 -10.02
N TYR A 679 -22.29 -14.33 -8.80
CA TYR A 679 -21.95 -13.40 -7.70
C TYR A 679 -20.79 -13.87 -6.82
N ALA A 680 -20.19 -12.95 -6.06
CA ALA A 680 -19.12 -13.24 -5.12
C ALA A 680 -19.48 -12.78 -3.69
N LEU A 681 -19.57 -13.72 -2.75
CA LEU A 681 -19.91 -13.40 -1.36
C LEU A 681 -18.83 -12.58 -0.64
N GLN A 682 -17.55 -12.72 -0.98
CA GLN A 682 -16.45 -11.94 -0.38
C GLN A 682 -16.24 -10.57 -1.03
N GLY A 683 -17.05 -10.24 -2.02
CA GLY A 683 -16.91 -9.05 -2.84
C GLY A 683 -18.09 -8.09 -2.68
N VAL A 684 -18.22 -7.19 -3.66
CA VAL A 684 -19.36 -6.27 -3.77
C VAL A 684 -20.68 -7.05 -3.78
N GLY A 685 -20.69 -8.26 -4.35
CA GLY A 685 -21.86 -9.13 -4.40
C GLY A 685 -22.42 -9.49 -3.02
N GLY A 686 -21.55 -9.80 -2.06
CA GLY A 686 -21.98 -10.09 -0.68
C GLY A 686 -22.43 -8.87 0.10
N MET A 687 -22.00 -7.67 -0.29
CA MET A 687 -22.40 -6.42 0.36
C MET A 687 -23.70 -5.84 -0.18
N VAL A 688 -23.99 -6.07 -1.47
CA VAL A 688 -25.07 -5.40 -2.20
C VAL A 688 -26.18 -6.35 -2.62
N LEU A 689 -25.87 -7.62 -2.91
CA LEU A 689 -26.88 -8.59 -3.40
C LEU A 689 -27.42 -9.47 -2.27
N VAL A 690 -26.58 -9.87 -1.32
CA VAL A 690 -26.90 -10.89 -0.31
C VAL A 690 -27.44 -10.23 0.95
N ASP A 691 -28.63 -10.64 1.37
CA ASP A 691 -29.26 -10.25 2.65
C ASP A 691 -28.72 -11.12 3.80
N ARG A 692 -28.81 -12.45 3.64
CA ARG A 692 -28.32 -13.40 4.66
C ARG A 692 -27.93 -14.75 4.08
N VAL A 693 -27.17 -15.50 4.86
CA VAL A 693 -26.71 -16.86 4.55
C VAL A 693 -27.09 -17.80 5.69
N GLU A 694 -27.78 -18.89 5.37
CA GLU A 694 -28.11 -19.97 6.30
C GLU A 694 -27.26 -21.20 5.95
N GLY A 695 -26.16 -21.39 6.69
CA GLY A 695 -25.20 -22.48 6.49
C GLY A 695 -23.75 -22.00 6.53
N SER A 696 -22.86 -22.68 5.80
CA SER A 696 -21.43 -22.42 5.78
C SER A 696 -21.08 -21.29 4.81
N VAL A 697 -20.50 -20.20 5.33
CA VAL A 697 -20.05 -19.06 4.50
C VAL A 697 -18.94 -19.49 3.55
N ASP A 698 -18.00 -20.30 4.03
CA ASP A 698 -16.89 -20.88 3.26
C ASP A 698 -17.35 -21.83 2.14
N ASN A 699 -18.48 -22.53 2.34
CA ASN A 699 -19.16 -23.26 1.27
C ASN A 699 -19.58 -22.32 0.13
N VAL A 700 -20.18 -21.17 0.44
CA VAL A 700 -20.60 -20.18 -0.59
C VAL A 700 -19.39 -19.56 -1.29
N ILE A 701 -18.28 -19.40 -0.59
CA ILE A 701 -17.01 -18.93 -1.16
C ILE A 701 -16.44 -19.96 -2.16
N GLY A 702 -16.74 -21.24 -1.95
CA GLY A 702 -16.47 -22.34 -2.86
C GLY A 702 -15.58 -23.44 -2.28
N LEU A 703 -15.34 -23.47 -0.96
CA LEU A 703 -14.68 -24.57 -0.28
C LEU A 703 -15.13 -24.64 1.19
N PRO A 704 -15.94 -25.63 1.60
CA PRO A 704 -16.26 -25.86 3.01
C PRO A 704 -15.01 -26.38 3.73
N VAL A 705 -14.25 -25.46 4.33
CA VAL A 705 -12.92 -25.66 4.90
C VAL A 705 -12.94 -26.72 6.00
N ARG A 706 -13.93 -26.66 6.90
CA ARG A 706 -14.04 -27.61 8.02
C ARG A 706 -14.19 -29.04 7.51
N LYS A 707 -15.09 -29.25 6.55
CA LYS A 707 -15.34 -30.55 5.92
C LYS A 707 -14.15 -31.00 5.09
N CYS A 708 -13.51 -30.08 4.37
CA CYS A 708 -12.27 -30.38 3.63
C CYS A 708 -11.18 -30.94 4.55
N LEU A 709 -10.94 -30.32 5.72
CA LEU A 709 -9.93 -30.81 6.68
C LEU A 709 -10.31 -32.17 7.28
N GLN A 710 -11.59 -32.39 7.59
CA GLN A 710 -12.09 -33.70 8.05
C GLN A 710 -11.86 -34.79 7.01
N LEU A 711 -12.13 -34.51 5.72
CA LEU A 711 -11.86 -35.44 4.63
C LEU A 711 -10.35 -35.70 4.47
N CYS A 712 -9.51 -34.67 4.59
CA CYS A 712 -8.05 -34.84 4.57
C CYS A 712 -7.58 -35.75 5.71
N GLU A 713 -8.10 -35.56 6.92
CA GLU A 713 -7.77 -36.42 8.06
C GLU A 713 -8.23 -37.87 7.83
N LYS A 714 -9.44 -38.06 7.29
CA LYS A 714 -10.01 -39.38 6.96
C LYS A 714 -9.11 -40.15 5.98
N VAL A 715 -8.79 -39.54 4.84
CA VAL A 715 -8.02 -40.23 3.79
C VAL A 715 -6.54 -40.37 4.09
N VAL A 716 -5.97 -39.58 5.02
CA VAL A 716 -4.54 -39.64 5.36
C VAL A 716 -4.28 -40.50 6.60
N PHE A 717 -5.06 -40.34 7.68
CA PHE A 717 -4.79 -40.99 8.97
C PHE A 717 -5.75 -42.14 9.30
N ARG A 718 -6.96 -42.15 8.74
CA ARG A 718 -8.02 -43.13 9.07
C ARG A 718 -8.40 -43.99 7.86
N GLN A 719 -7.40 -44.42 7.10
CA GLN A 719 -7.59 -45.29 5.93
C GLN A 719 -8.17 -46.65 6.37
N GLY A 720 -9.28 -47.07 5.77
CA GLY A 720 -9.91 -48.37 6.06
C GLY A 720 -10.89 -48.39 7.24
N GLU A 721 -11.14 -47.27 7.93
CA GLU A 721 -12.26 -47.13 8.85
C GLU A 721 -13.55 -46.92 8.02
N GLY A 722 -14.40 -47.95 7.93
CA GLY A 722 -15.72 -47.85 7.30
C GLY A 722 -16.64 -46.85 8.00
N GLU A 723 -17.69 -46.38 7.33
CA GLU A 723 -18.63 -45.32 7.78
C GLU A 723 -19.55 -45.71 8.96
N ASP A 724 -19.16 -46.66 9.81
CA ASP A 724 -20.00 -47.20 10.90
C ASP A 724 -19.79 -46.47 12.25
N GLY A 725 -19.71 -45.14 12.25
CA GLY A 725 -19.34 -44.37 13.44
C GLY A 725 -20.17 -43.11 13.76
N GLU A 726 -21.24 -42.80 13.02
CA GLU A 726 -22.11 -41.65 13.31
C GLU A 726 -23.50 -42.09 13.82
N GLU A 727 -23.58 -42.99 14.80
CA GLU A 727 -24.73 -43.11 15.71
C GLU A 727 -24.27 -43.68 17.08
N SER A 728 -23.77 -42.83 17.99
CA SER A 728 -23.96 -42.99 19.45
C SER A 728 -23.40 -41.82 20.27
N GLU A 729 -24.28 -41.30 21.13
CA GLU A 729 -24.17 -40.31 22.22
C GLU A 729 -24.19 -38.81 21.89
#